data_AF-A0A5C3EQ11-F1
#
_entry.id   AF-A0A5C3EQ11-F1
#
_cell.length_a   1.000
_cell.length_b   1.000
_cell.length_c   1.000
_cell.angle_alpha   90.00
_cell.angle_beta   90.00
_cell.angle_gamma   90.00
#
_symmetry.space_group_name_H-M   'P 1'
#
loop_
_entity.id
_entity.type
_entity.pdbx_description
1 polymer ?
#
loop_
_entity_poly.entity_id
_entity_poly.type
_entity_poly.pdbx_seq_one_letter_code
_entity_poly.pdbx_strand_id
1 'polypeptide(L)'
;MAVATPFSRHDADQGVASTSTSGQAAAARNSESSFTAFARVLQACKDLEPASRIDPDNGTALLFADVCSGLGEEALDDAGYVARRQEQNLEDDDRAAWELEQNTWRLVHMLTSERLHRAERKGQSTSDDQDQDVVQAYETPLAAMQRIFERDEQLNELRIIREWLQEVLAPKHIVEVRKGYLAFTKNRVRAEKRASVGGGPTSGDGRRLTFGSAASTSFAPKNRGKAVKNLDPDAVSRGEGGLELEDATYEKALLRTLFEYARAGRLDAAFDLCHQTDQSWRAATLRGAMLYHDPAVSLDLQDVDRVVGNRNRSLWKSACKKLASNPNLDEFERALYGSLAGELQSVANVSQSWEEFLWAHVNAKLEGAVDAKLDERHSWWSQEADVELFGDGEHGAVKLAQSSSSTTSANATAAGAGGVAGGASKGEVELGSLNGVFDKLSQTQSHSIHLQANNPYRLVQRSVISNNLPELFNRFADNLGDMQVALEPATFARLLRFFAHLILYLRLLSISLPDFACNAILSCYVQVLEAAGETDLVAMYASSLEPQSATRSYANFLRSMDVNASRDAKAHALRQAEEHNLDLAAVARCTVEIVFDELFPTIMSDFDEPTGFGGALKTRAGTGKLDALKFDVRQDANEEALVRAIDWLTFDPSTYADAITQSNALTRLFLSTGRLHAAKVLRDRMPSEVLSSVDSLAISMDQNVERSAWDTFFTALEAHVAYKHFWTTRPADVIRSNDATGPRAGGLSKLERMNWTKALSQVVEQARDLDLILLQRDWLKIPLNGSGGGLETERRARELFDIRQTYIPEIVLRLHDMLVESSSVIPTNLNMALRLSEIVADERHKIYLEFIQSNSQNLLQDYLLRVREASLLLLDHGGDVFEKATES
;
A
#
# COMPACT_ATOMS: atom_id res chain seq x y z
N MET A 1 12.63 -36.24 -6.92
CA MET A 1 11.51 -37.11 -6.49
C MET A 1 11.70 -37.37 -5.00
N ALA A 2 11.24 -36.43 -4.17
CA ALA A 2 10.92 -36.79 -2.80
C ALA A 2 9.73 -37.75 -2.87
N VAL A 3 9.79 -38.83 -2.10
CA VAL A 3 8.63 -39.67 -1.83
C VAL A 3 7.56 -38.75 -1.25
N ALA A 4 6.47 -38.57 -1.97
CA ALA A 4 5.27 -37.98 -1.40
C ALA A 4 4.82 -38.93 -0.28
N THR A 5 4.99 -38.50 0.96
CA THR A 5 4.30 -39.08 2.10
C THR A 5 2.79 -38.90 1.87
N PRO A 6 1.97 -39.94 2.08
CA PRO A 6 0.54 -39.82 1.85
C PRO A 6 -0.08 -39.02 3.00
N PHE A 7 -0.42 -37.76 2.76
CA PHE A 7 -1.43 -37.07 3.58
C PHE A 7 -2.76 -37.80 3.40
N SER A 8 -3.11 -38.59 4.41
CA SER A 8 -4.43 -39.18 4.59
C SER A 8 -5.48 -38.07 4.70
N ARG A 9 -6.08 -37.67 3.57
CA ARG A 9 -7.38 -37.00 3.58
C ARG A 9 -8.44 -38.04 3.88
N HIS A 10 -9.08 -37.91 5.04
CA HIS A 10 -10.33 -38.58 5.33
C HIS A 10 -11.37 -38.19 4.26
N ASP A 11 -11.77 -39.17 3.46
CA ASP A 11 -12.96 -39.09 2.60
C ASP A 11 -14.19 -38.85 3.48
N ALA A 12 -14.79 -37.66 3.35
CA ALA A 12 -16.14 -37.39 3.83
C ALA A 12 -17.11 -37.56 2.65
N ASP A 13 -17.90 -38.62 2.77
CA ASP A 13 -18.93 -39.12 1.88
C ASP A 13 -19.95 -38.02 1.48
N GLN A 14 -20.03 -37.68 0.18
CA GLN A 14 -21.11 -36.87 -0.39
C GLN A 14 -22.29 -37.78 -0.77
N GLY A 15 -23.25 -37.90 0.15
CA GLY A 15 -24.58 -38.43 -0.11
C GLY A 15 -25.53 -37.35 -0.63
N VAL A 16 -25.95 -37.52 -1.89
CA VAL A 16 -26.97 -36.76 -2.60
C VAL A 16 -28.31 -36.74 -1.84
N ALA A 17 -28.88 -35.55 -1.62
CA ALA A 17 -30.32 -35.38 -1.49
C ALA A 17 -30.76 -33.99 -1.99
N SER A 18 -31.25 -33.96 -3.22
CA SER A 18 -31.97 -32.86 -3.84
C SER A 18 -33.32 -32.63 -3.16
N THR A 19 -33.59 -31.42 -2.69
CA THR A 19 -34.96 -30.86 -2.69
C THR A 19 -34.93 -29.37 -2.97
N SER A 20 -35.73 -29.01 -3.96
CA SER A 20 -36.02 -27.69 -4.46
C SER A 20 -36.85 -26.87 -3.46
N THR A 21 -36.40 -25.67 -3.13
CA THR A 21 -37.28 -24.54 -2.81
C THR A 21 -36.66 -23.25 -3.32
N SER A 22 -37.08 -22.87 -4.52
CA SER A 22 -37.00 -21.52 -5.06
C SER A 22 -37.85 -20.58 -4.22
N GLY A 23 -37.28 -19.47 -3.75
CA GLY A 23 -38.07 -18.35 -3.23
C GLY A 23 -37.33 -17.49 -2.22
N GLN A 24 -36.88 -16.32 -2.67
CA GLN A 24 -36.66 -15.13 -1.85
C GLN A 24 -35.55 -15.19 -0.79
N ALA A 25 -34.30 -15.04 -1.24
CA ALA A 25 -33.22 -14.50 -0.42
C ALA A 25 -32.34 -13.57 -1.28
N ALA A 26 -32.98 -12.59 -1.94
CA ALA A 26 -32.29 -11.43 -2.49
C ALA A 26 -32.33 -10.33 -1.42
N ALA A 27 -31.49 -10.46 -0.40
CA ALA A 27 -31.28 -9.44 0.62
C ALA A 27 -29.77 -9.37 0.93
N ALA A 28 -29.13 -8.32 0.41
CA ALA A 28 -27.84 -7.75 0.79
C ALA A 28 -26.76 -8.72 1.31
N ARG A 29 -25.96 -9.28 0.40
CA ARG A 29 -24.55 -9.61 0.73
C ARG A 29 -23.81 -8.26 0.82
N ASN A 30 -23.55 -7.77 2.02
CA ASN A 30 -22.46 -6.82 2.21
C ASN A 30 -21.17 -7.62 2.01
N SER A 31 -20.58 -7.61 0.81
CA SER A 31 -19.24 -8.15 0.64
C SER A 31 -18.30 -7.28 1.48
N GLU A 32 -17.53 -7.95 2.34
CA GLU A 32 -16.51 -7.29 3.14
C GLU A 32 -15.38 -6.82 2.22
N SER A 33 -14.82 -5.63 2.46
CA SER A 33 -13.81 -5.08 1.55
C SER A 33 -12.51 -5.87 1.58
N SER A 34 -11.76 -5.85 0.46
CA SER A 34 -10.46 -6.53 0.44
C SER A 34 -9.48 -5.98 1.50
N PHE A 35 -9.60 -4.70 1.88
CA PHE A 35 -8.77 -4.10 2.93
C PHE A 35 -9.14 -4.64 4.32
N THR A 36 -10.43 -4.68 4.65
CA THR A 36 -10.92 -5.21 5.93
C THR A 36 -10.63 -6.70 6.06
N ALA A 37 -10.72 -7.47 4.97
CA ALA A 37 -10.40 -8.89 4.97
C ALA A 37 -8.93 -9.18 5.34
N PHE A 38 -7.99 -8.44 4.74
CA PHE A 38 -6.57 -8.57 5.05
C PHE A 38 -6.23 -8.02 6.46
N ALA A 39 -6.84 -6.90 6.86
CA ALA A 39 -6.68 -6.33 8.20
C ALA A 39 -7.10 -7.33 9.29
N ARG A 40 -8.22 -8.05 9.09
CA ARG A 40 -8.71 -9.07 10.02
C ARG A 40 -7.70 -10.20 10.23
N VAL A 41 -7.10 -10.70 9.15
CA VAL A 41 -6.06 -11.74 9.23
C VAL A 41 -4.84 -11.22 9.97
N LEU A 42 -4.37 -10.00 9.64
CA LEU A 42 -3.23 -9.39 10.30
C LEU A 42 -3.47 -9.23 11.81
N GLN A 43 -4.64 -8.74 12.22
CA GLN A 43 -5.01 -8.54 13.61
C GLN A 43 -5.07 -9.89 14.37
N ALA A 44 -5.65 -10.93 13.74
CA ALA A 44 -5.71 -12.27 14.33
C ALA A 44 -4.33 -12.90 14.51
N CYS A 45 -3.36 -12.58 13.64
CA CYS A 45 -2.01 -13.13 13.69
C CYS A 45 -1.01 -12.31 14.51
N LYS A 46 -1.36 -11.09 14.92
CA LYS A 46 -0.46 -10.16 15.61
C LYS A 46 0.08 -10.75 16.92
N ASP A 47 -0.79 -11.39 17.70
CA ASP A 47 -0.45 -11.92 19.04
C ASP A 47 -0.02 -13.40 19.03
N LEU A 48 0.11 -14.02 17.85
CA LEU A 48 0.55 -15.42 17.74
C LEU A 48 2.05 -15.57 18.01
N GLU A 49 2.46 -16.72 18.55
CA GLU A 49 3.88 -17.11 18.64
C GLU A 49 4.52 -17.21 17.25
N PRO A 50 5.83 -16.90 17.07
CA PRO A 50 6.51 -16.97 15.78
C PRO A 50 6.38 -18.33 15.08
N ALA A 51 6.41 -19.44 15.84
CA ALA A 51 6.25 -20.79 15.30
C ALA A 51 4.86 -21.00 14.67
N SER A 52 3.80 -20.47 15.28
CA SER A 52 2.43 -20.56 14.75
C SER A 52 2.25 -19.71 13.48
N ARG A 53 3.07 -18.67 13.28
CA ARG A 53 3.01 -17.81 12.09
C ARG A 53 3.59 -18.51 10.85
N ILE A 54 4.49 -19.47 11.03
CA ILE A 54 5.13 -20.26 9.97
C ILE A 54 4.60 -21.71 9.90
N ASP A 55 3.46 -21.97 10.53
CA ASP A 55 2.82 -23.29 10.52
C ASP A 55 2.58 -23.77 9.07
N PRO A 56 2.92 -25.03 8.74
CA PRO A 56 2.90 -25.52 7.36
C PRO A 56 1.50 -25.54 6.73
N ASP A 57 0.44 -25.63 7.54
CA ASP A 57 -0.93 -25.72 7.06
C ASP A 57 -1.69 -24.40 7.27
N ASN A 58 -1.38 -23.65 8.34
CA ASN A 58 -2.16 -22.49 8.77
C ASN A 58 -1.32 -21.24 9.08
N GLY A 59 -0.13 -21.11 8.47
CA GLY A 59 0.72 -19.94 8.63
C GLY A 59 0.07 -18.64 8.13
N THR A 60 0.51 -17.50 8.65
CA THR A 60 -0.10 -16.18 8.36
C THR A 60 -0.13 -15.85 6.87
N ALA A 61 0.94 -16.18 6.13
CA ALA A 61 0.98 -15.98 4.69
C ALA A 61 0.02 -16.92 3.92
N LEU A 62 -0.25 -18.13 4.42
CA LEU A 62 -1.26 -19.02 3.83
C LEU A 62 -2.67 -18.48 4.05
N LEU A 63 -2.96 -17.90 5.22
CA LEU A 63 -4.23 -17.23 5.48
C LEU A 63 -4.47 -16.06 4.53
N PHE A 64 -3.44 -15.27 4.18
CA PHE A 64 -3.56 -14.26 3.13
C PHE A 64 -3.80 -14.89 1.75
N ALA A 65 -3.20 -16.04 1.46
CA ALA A 65 -3.44 -16.78 0.22
C ALA A 65 -4.89 -17.30 0.15
N ASP A 66 -5.48 -17.72 1.27
CA ASP A 66 -6.88 -18.16 1.34
C ASP A 66 -7.85 -17.00 1.13
N VAL A 67 -7.57 -15.83 1.70
CA VAL A 67 -8.34 -14.60 1.41
C VAL A 67 -8.28 -14.26 -0.08
N CYS A 68 -7.11 -14.32 -0.72
CA CYS A 68 -6.99 -14.13 -2.17
C CYS A 68 -7.81 -15.16 -2.97
N SER A 69 -7.87 -16.40 -2.49
CA SER A 69 -8.66 -17.46 -3.12
C SER A 69 -10.15 -17.12 -3.11
N GLY A 70 -10.67 -16.73 -1.93
CA GLY A 70 -12.08 -16.36 -1.77
C GLY A 70 -12.47 -15.15 -2.60
N LEU A 71 -11.66 -14.07 -2.56
CA LEU A 71 -11.89 -12.88 -3.37
C LEU A 71 -11.82 -13.18 -4.88
N GLY A 72 -10.95 -14.11 -5.29
CA GLY A 72 -10.90 -14.58 -6.67
C GLY A 72 -12.16 -15.33 -7.10
N GLU A 73 -12.73 -16.18 -6.23
CA GLU A 73 -14.01 -16.87 -6.51
C GLU A 73 -15.17 -15.88 -6.59
N GLU A 74 -15.23 -14.88 -5.70
CA GLU A 74 -16.23 -13.81 -5.75
C GLU A 74 -16.15 -13.02 -7.06
N ALA A 75 -14.94 -12.65 -7.49
CA ALA A 75 -14.73 -11.97 -8.77
C ALA A 75 -15.19 -12.79 -10.00
N LEU A 76 -15.11 -14.13 -9.93
CA LEU A 76 -15.62 -15.00 -10.98
C LEU A 76 -17.15 -15.02 -11.03
N ASP A 77 -17.80 -15.05 -9.86
CA ASP A 77 -19.26 -15.04 -9.74
C ASP A 77 -19.85 -13.69 -10.19
N ASP A 78 -19.14 -12.59 -9.92
CA ASP A 78 -19.55 -11.22 -10.21
C ASP A 78 -19.26 -10.75 -11.64
N ALA A 79 -18.46 -11.49 -12.41
CA ALA A 79 -18.16 -11.23 -13.83
C ALA A 79 -19.43 -11.14 -14.72
N GLY A 80 -20.58 -11.61 -14.23
CA GLY A 80 -21.89 -11.48 -14.89
C GLY A 80 -22.75 -10.26 -14.49
N TYR A 81 -22.43 -9.54 -13.40
CA TYR A 81 -23.31 -8.52 -12.80
C TYR A 81 -22.70 -7.10 -12.68
N VAL A 82 -21.37 -6.93 -12.76
CA VAL A 82 -20.66 -5.70 -12.29
C VAL A 82 -20.51 -4.57 -13.33
N ALA A 83 -21.17 -4.64 -14.49
CA ALA A 83 -21.19 -3.52 -15.45
C ALA A 83 -21.89 -2.22 -14.93
N ARG A 84 -22.14 -2.06 -13.62
CA ARG A 84 -22.85 -0.92 -13.01
C ARG A 84 -22.22 -0.32 -11.74
N ARG A 85 -21.03 -0.74 -11.28
CA ARG A 85 -20.33 -0.12 -10.14
C ARG A 85 -18.98 0.49 -10.55
N GLN A 86 -18.99 1.39 -11.52
CA GLN A 86 -17.84 2.28 -11.81
C GLN A 86 -18.31 3.67 -11.42
N GLU A 87 -17.76 4.31 -10.38
CA GLU A 87 -16.62 5.24 -10.55
C GLU A 87 -15.84 5.51 -9.23
N GLN A 88 -16.11 4.79 -8.14
CA GLN A 88 -15.53 5.10 -6.81
C GLN A 88 -14.95 3.92 -6.02
N ASN A 89 -14.98 2.69 -6.54
CA ASN A 89 -14.50 1.53 -5.79
C ASN A 89 -13.03 1.23 -6.12
N LEU A 90 -12.16 1.20 -5.10
CA LEU A 90 -10.74 0.81 -5.22
C LEU A 90 -10.56 -0.73 -5.19
N GLU A 91 -11.65 -1.48 -5.27
CA GLU A 91 -11.67 -2.94 -5.34
C GLU A 91 -11.42 -3.39 -6.79
N ASP A 92 -10.60 -4.42 -6.94
CA ASP A 92 -10.15 -4.92 -8.24
C ASP A 92 -10.65 -6.36 -8.43
N ASP A 93 -11.40 -6.58 -9.52
CA ASP A 93 -12.11 -7.83 -9.83
C ASP A 93 -11.33 -8.75 -10.79
N ASP A 94 -10.02 -8.50 -11.00
CA ASP A 94 -9.20 -9.38 -11.84
C ASP A 94 -8.86 -10.71 -11.13
N ARG A 95 -9.60 -11.78 -11.47
CA ARG A 95 -9.35 -13.16 -11.03
C ARG A 95 -7.91 -13.61 -11.22
N ALA A 96 -7.29 -13.31 -12.37
CA ALA A 96 -5.94 -13.77 -12.68
C ALA A 96 -4.90 -13.09 -11.78
N ALA A 97 -5.13 -11.83 -11.42
CA ALA A 97 -4.29 -11.13 -10.46
C ALA A 97 -4.46 -11.66 -9.04
N TRP A 98 -5.67 -12.03 -8.61
CA TRP A 98 -5.91 -12.70 -7.32
C TRP A 98 -5.23 -14.07 -7.25
N GLU A 99 -5.29 -14.87 -8.32
CA GLU A 99 -4.55 -16.14 -8.41
C GLU A 99 -3.03 -15.92 -8.31
N LEU A 100 -2.51 -14.88 -8.97
CA LEU A 100 -1.09 -14.58 -8.95
C LEU A 100 -0.61 -14.11 -7.57
N GLU A 101 -1.42 -13.30 -6.88
CA GLU A 101 -1.16 -12.89 -5.51
C GLU A 101 -1.19 -14.08 -4.54
N GLN A 102 -2.21 -14.95 -4.64
CA GLN A 102 -2.31 -16.19 -3.89
C GLN A 102 -1.05 -17.07 -4.06
N ASN A 103 -0.64 -17.29 -5.30
CA ASN A 103 0.55 -18.08 -5.62
C ASN A 103 1.82 -17.44 -5.05
N THR A 104 1.89 -16.11 -5.01
CA THR A 104 3.01 -15.37 -4.42
C THR A 104 3.05 -15.55 -2.91
N TRP A 105 1.92 -15.46 -2.22
CA TRP A 105 1.84 -15.69 -0.77
C TRP A 105 2.27 -17.10 -0.37
N ARG A 106 1.87 -18.13 -1.14
CA ARG A 106 2.32 -19.51 -0.91
C ARG A 106 3.83 -19.67 -1.05
N LEU A 107 4.43 -19.05 -2.08
CA LEU A 107 5.89 -19.05 -2.25
C LEU A 107 6.60 -18.35 -1.10
N VAL A 108 6.10 -17.17 -0.71
CA VAL A 108 6.62 -16.41 0.44
C VAL A 108 6.59 -17.28 1.68
N HIS A 109 5.46 -17.93 1.98
CA HIS A 109 5.34 -18.82 3.12
C HIS A 109 6.38 -19.96 3.09
N MET A 110 6.41 -20.74 2.02
CA MET A 110 7.28 -21.92 1.92
C MET A 110 8.77 -21.58 2.08
N LEU A 111 9.24 -20.52 1.41
CA LEU A 111 10.65 -20.13 1.49
C LEU A 111 10.99 -19.44 2.82
N THR A 112 10.08 -18.63 3.38
CA THR A 112 10.35 -17.96 4.67
C THR A 112 10.33 -18.96 5.82
N SER A 113 9.38 -19.91 5.83
CA SER A 113 9.30 -20.98 6.83
C SER A 113 10.57 -21.85 6.82
N GLU A 114 11.01 -22.34 5.66
CA GLU A 114 12.25 -23.13 5.57
C GLU A 114 13.49 -22.33 6.02
N ARG A 115 13.62 -21.07 5.58
CA ARG A 115 14.77 -20.22 5.96
C ARG A 115 14.81 -19.94 7.46
N LEU A 116 13.64 -19.78 8.11
CA LEU A 116 13.56 -19.53 9.54
C LEU A 116 13.84 -20.81 10.35
N HIS A 117 13.21 -21.93 10.01
CA HIS A 117 13.52 -23.23 10.62
C HIS A 117 15.00 -23.60 10.47
N ARG A 118 15.61 -23.28 9.33
CA ARG A 118 17.06 -23.44 9.14
C ARG A 118 17.88 -22.58 10.09
N ALA A 119 17.50 -21.31 10.28
CA ALA A 119 18.18 -20.42 11.21
C ALA A 119 18.07 -20.93 12.66
N GLU A 120 16.91 -21.47 13.04
CA GLU A 120 16.68 -22.10 14.35
C GLU A 120 17.56 -23.35 14.55
N ARG A 121 17.59 -24.27 13.56
CA ARG A 121 18.45 -25.47 13.60
C ARG A 121 19.92 -25.10 13.79
N LYS A 122 20.42 -24.10 13.07
CA LYS A 122 21.81 -23.59 13.21
C LYS A 122 22.08 -22.94 14.56
N GLY A 123 21.08 -22.29 15.15
CA GLY A 123 21.19 -21.69 16.49
C GLY A 123 21.26 -22.74 17.60
N GLN A 124 20.56 -23.86 17.44
CA GLN A 124 20.52 -24.96 18.42
C GLN A 124 21.73 -25.89 18.33
N SER A 125 22.37 -26.03 17.16
CA SER A 125 23.50 -26.94 16.93
C SER A 125 24.87 -26.45 17.47
N THR A 126 24.90 -25.68 18.56
CA THR A 126 26.14 -25.11 19.13
C THR A 126 26.82 -25.99 20.20
N SER A 127 26.33 -27.21 20.44
CA SER A 127 26.96 -28.19 21.33
C SER A 127 27.15 -29.55 20.64
N ASP A 128 28.40 -29.87 20.28
CA ASP A 128 29.02 -31.20 20.27
C ASP A 128 28.50 -32.37 19.40
N ASP A 129 27.61 -32.17 18.42
CA ASP A 129 27.36 -33.23 17.41
C ASP A 129 28.17 -33.00 16.13
N GLN A 130 29.48 -33.24 16.24
CA GLN A 130 30.24 -33.76 15.09
C GLN A 130 29.79 -35.19 14.84
N ASP A 131 28.56 -35.37 14.33
CA ASP A 131 28.20 -36.64 13.70
C ASP A 131 29.14 -36.81 12.51
N GLN A 132 30.21 -37.59 12.71
CA GLN A 132 31.01 -38.13 11.63
C GLN A 132 30.07 -38.92 10.76
N ASP A 133 29.67 -38.30 9.68
CA ASP A 133 28.73 -38.84 8.72
C ASP A 133 29.35 -40.07 8.05
N VAL A 134 29.09 -41.23 8.61
CA VAL A 134 29.47 -42.50 8.00
C VAL A 134 28.53 -42.69 6.81
N VAL A 135 28.96 -42.24 5.63
CA VAL A 135 28.30 -42.55 4.37
C VAL A 135 28.23 -44.08 4.26
N GLN A 136 27.03 -44.64 4.41
CA GLN A 136 26.83 -46.06 4.28
C GLN A 136 27.02 -46.45 2.81
N ALA A 137 28.06 -47.25 2.54
CA ALA A 137 28.53 -47.53 1.19
C ALA A 137 27.47 -48.16 0.26
N TYR A 138 26.52 -48.91 0.84
CA TYR A 138 25.42 -49.59 0.13
C TYR A 138 24.08 -48.86 0.24
N GLU A 139 24.05 -47.70 0.87
CA GLU A 139 22.83 -46.90 1.02
C GLU A 139 22.16 -46.64 -0.33
N THR A 140 20.88 -46.96 -0.43
CA THR A 140 20.14 -46.78 -1.68
C THR A 140 19.98 -45.29 -2.03
N PRO A 141 20.00 -44.92 -3.33
CA PRO A 141 19.89 -43.52 -3.75
C PRO A 141 18.65 -42.80 -3.21
N LEU A 142 17.52 -43.51 -3.05
CA LEU A 142 16.31 -42.91 -2.49
C LEU A 142 16.45 -42.59 -0.99
N ALA A 143 17.07 -43.48 -0.20
CA ALA A 143 17.31 -43.27 1.22
C ALA A 143 18.25 -42.08 1.46
N ALA A 144 19.24 -41.89 0.58
CA ALA A 144 20.19 -40.78 0.65
C ALA A 144 19.56 -39.40 0.43
N MET A 145 18.42 -39.32 -0.27
CA MET A 145 17.85 -38.03 -0.69
C MET A 145 17.45 -37.12 0.46
N GLN A 146 16.84 -37.66 1.53
CA GLN A 146 16.39 -36.86 2.67
C GLN A 146 17.58 -36.15 3.32
N ARG A 147 18.65 -36.90 3.63
CA ARG A 147 19.90 -36.37 4.17
C ARG A 147 20.61 -35.40 3.22
N ILE A 148 20.52 -35.61 1.90
CA ILE A 148 21.09 -34.69 0.91
C ILE A 148 20.37 -33.33 0.97
N PHE A 149 19.04 -33.32 0.99
CA PHE A 149 18.26 -32.08 1.05
C PHE A 149 18.41 -31.36 2.40
N GLU A 150 18.46 -32.07 3.51
CA GLU A 150 18.64 -31.46 4.84
C GLU A 150 19.97 -30.72 4.98
N ARG A 151 21.00 -31.14 4.24
CA ARG A 151 22.35 -30.57 4.32
C ARG A 151 22.64 -29.50 3.28
N ASP A 152 22.16 -29.69 2.06
CA ASP A 152 22.37 -28.73 0.98
C ASP A 152 21.22 -27.74 0.92
N GLU A 153 21.45 -26.57 1.50
CA GLU A 153 20.48 -25.48 1.62
C GLU A 153 19.97 -25.00 0.25
N GLN A 154 20.89 -24.87 -0.72
CA GLN A 154 20.55 -24.37 -2.05
C GLN A 154 19.73 -25.42 -2.81
N LEU A 155 20.07 -26.69 -2.65
CA LEU A 155 19.34 -27.79 -3.25
C LEU A 155 17.94 -27.96 -2.65
N ASN A 156 17.79 -27.74 -1.34
CA ASN A 156 16.49 -27.76 -0.67
C ASN A 156 15.59 -26.61 -1.13
N GLU A 157 16.13 -25.38 -1.24
CA GLU A 157 15.35 -24.26 -1.79
C GLU A 157 14.93 -24.53 -3.24
N LEU A 158 15.80 -25.12 -4.07
CA LEU A 158 15.43 -25.55 -5.44
C LEU A 158 14.32 -26.60 -5.45
N ARG A 159 14.30 -27.53 -4.48
CA ARG A 159 13.21 -28.50 -4.31
C ARG A 159 11.90 -27.79 -4.00
N ILE A 160 11.90 -26.88 -3.03
CA ILE A 160 10.71 -26.11 -2.61
C ILE A 160 10.17 -25.28 -3.78
N ILE A 161 11.04 -24.57 -4.50
CA ILE A 161 10.64 -23.76 -5.67
C ILE A 161 10.06 -24.65 -6.77
N ARG A 162 10.64 -25.84 -6.99
CA ARG A 162 10.07 -26.81 -7.93
C ARG A 162 8.67 -27.20 -7.48
N GLU A 163 8.50 -27.66 -6.24
CA GLU A 163 7.22 -28.12 -5.69
C GLU A 163 6.13 -27.05 -5.79
N TRP A 164 6.45 -25.81 -5.41
CA TRP A 164 5.59 -24.64 -5.62
C TRP A 164 5.13 -24.51 -7.07
N LEU A 165 6.06 -24.57 -8.03
CA LEU A 165 5.73 -24.48 -9.46
C LEU A 165 4.88 -25.66 -9.93
N GLN A 166 5.02 -26.86 -9.34
CA GLN A 166 4.18 -28.01 -9.68
C GLN A 166 2.72 -27.82 -9.25
N GLU A 167 2.49 -27.14 -8.13
CA GLU A 167 1.15 -26.80 -7.67
C GLU A 167 0.51 -25.71 -8.53
N VAL A 168 1.28 -24.68 -8.89
CA VAL A 168 0.81 -23.58 -9.75
C VAL A 168 0.48 -24.08 -11.16
N LEU A 169 1.25 -25.03 -11.68
CA LEU A 169 1.13 -25.55 -13.05
C LEU A 169 0.22 -26.78 -13.15
N ALA A 170 -1.04 -26.64 -12.73
CA ALA A 170 -2.04 -27.69 -12.86
C ALA A 170 -2.25 -28.15 -14.32
N PRO A 171 -2.54 -29.45 -14.56
CA PRO A 171 -2.83 -29.96 -15.90
C PRO A 171 -4.07 -29.29 -16.52
N LYS A 172 -3.94 -28.77 -17.73
CA LYS A 172 -4.99 -28.02 -18.45
C LYS A 172 -5.62 -28.85 -19.57
N HIS A 173 -4.84 -29.70 -20.23
CA HIS A 173 -5.24 -30.44 -21.41
C HIS A 173 -5.37 -31.92 -21.08
N ILE A 174 -6.42 -32.29 -20.35
CA ILE A 174 -6.68 -33.68 -19.97
C ILE A 174 -7.38 -34.39 -21.14
N VAL A 175 -6.73 -35.43 -21.68
CA VAL A 175 -7.30 -36.27 -22.74
C VAL A 175 -8.34 -37.24 -22.18
N GLU A 176 -9.38 -37.52 -22.95
CA GLU A 176 -10.34 -38.57 -22.62
C GLU A 176 -9.70 -39.96 -22.66
N VAL A 177 -10.10 -40.84 -21.75
CA VAL A 177 -9.57 -42.20 -21.68
C VAL A 177 -10.15 -43.06 -22.81
N ARG A 178 -9.27 -43.58 -23.68
CA ARG A 178 -9.63 -44.48 -24.77
C ARG A 178 -9.04 -45.87 -24.55
N LYS A 179 -9.91 -46.86 -24.36
CA LYS A 179 -9.49 -48.27 -24.24
C LYS A 179 -9.04 -48.82 -25.60
N GLY A 180 -8.01 -49.65 -25.59
CA GLY A 180 -7.46 -50.32 -26.76
C GLY A 180 -6.24 -49.59 -27.35
N TYR A 181 -5.09 -50.25 -27.31
CA TYR A 181 -3.85 -49.74 -27.90
C TYR A 181 -3.92 -49.67 -29.44
N LEU A 182 -3.77 -48.45 -29.98
CA LEU A 182 -3.74 -48.10 -31.41
C LEU A 182 -4.83 -48.80 -32.23
N ALA A 183 -6.09 -48.72 -31.79
CA ALA A 183 -7.15 -49.56 -32.34
C ALA A 183 -7.45 -49.29 -33.84
N PHE A 184 -7.37 -48.04 -34.32
CA PHE A 184 -7.62 -47.74 -35.74
C PHE A 184 -6.45 -48.22 -36.61
N THR A 185 -5.23 -47.98 -36.18
CA THR A 185 -4.00 -48.44 -36.83
C THR A 185 -3.94 -49.96 -36.86
N LYS A 186 -4.25 -50.64 -35.75
CA LYS A 186 -4.36 -52.09 -35.65
C LYS A 186 -5.39 -52.65 -36.62
N ASN A 187 -6.54 -52.01 -36.75
CA ASN A 187 -7.58 -52.41 -37.71
C ASN A 187 -7.10 -52.25 -39.16
N ARG A 188 -6.39 -51.15 -39.47
CA ARG A 188 -5.79 -50.92 -40.79
C ARG A 188 -4.73 -51.97 -41.12
N VAL A 189 -3.80 -52.24 -40.22
CA VAL A 189 -2.77 -53.27 -40.42
C VAL A 189 -3.39 -54.65 -40.62
N ARG A 190 -4.46 -54.99 -39.88
CA ARG A 190 -5.23 -56.22 -40.11
C ARG A 190 -5.94 -56.24 -41.46
N ALA A 191 -6.48 -55.11 -41.91
CA ALA A 191 -7.09 -54.99 -43.23
C ALA A 191 -6.06 -55.18 -44.36
N GLU A 192 -4.91 -54.52 -44.27
CA GLU A 192 -3.81 -54.66 -45.23
C GLU A 192 -3.24 -56.10 -45.27
N LYS A 193 -3.07 -56.75 -44.11
CA LYS A 193 -2.64 -58.16 -44.05
C LYS A 193 -3.66 -59.10 -44.71
N ARG A 194 -4.97 -58.89 -44.47
CA ARG A 194 -6.03 -59.68 -45.12
C ARG A 194 -6.05 -59.46 -46.64
N ALA A 195 -5.88 -58.22 -47.08
CA ALA A 195 -5.78 -57.88 -48.51
C ALA A 195 -4.53 -58.48 -49.18
N SER A 196 -3.43 -58.63 -48.44
CA SER A 196 -2.17 -59.22 -48.93
C SER A 196 -2.21 -60.75 -49.08
N VAL A 197 -2.98 -61.45 -48.24
CA VAL A 197 -3.09 -62.93 -48.26
C VAL A 197 -4.11 -63.43 -49.30
N GLY A 198 -5.12 -62.62 -49.64
CA GLY A 198 -6.11 -62.93 -50.68
C GLY A 198 -5.63 -62.60 -52.09
N GLY A 199 -4.70 -63.38 -52.64
CA GLY A 199 -4.27 -63.25 -54.04
C GLY A 199 -5.40 -63.57 -55.02
N GLY A 200 -6.07 -62.54 -55.54
CA GLY A 200 -6.95 -62.61 -56.72
C GLY A 200 -6.40 -61.73 -57.86
N PRO A 201 -6.55 -62.14 -59.13
CA PRO A 201 -5.85 -61.52 -60.25
C PRO A 201 -6.31 -60.08 -60.47
N THR A 202 -5.39 -59.27 -60.99
CA THR A 202 -5.62 -57.91 -61.46
C THR A 202 -6.80 -57.85 -62.43
N SER A 203 -7.95 -57.36 -61.95
CA SER A 203 -8.99 -56.80 -62.81
C SER A 203 -8.63 -55.36 -63.12
N GLY A 204 -8.34 -55.08 -64.39
CA GLY A 204 -7.89 -53.80 -64.91
C GLY A 204 -8.96 -52.71 -64.91
N ASP A 205 -9.29 -52.19 -63.73
CA ASP A 205 -9.93 -50.87 -63.63
C ASP A 205 -9.29 -50.04 -62.51
N GLY A 206 -8.84 -48.84 -62.88
CA GLY A 206 -7.87 -48.00 -62.17
C GLY A 206 -8.39 -47.30 -60.92
N ARG A 207 -9.14 -47.98 -60.05
CA ARG A 207 -9.56 -47.45 -58.74
C ARG A 207 -8.97 -48.27 -57.61
N ARG A 208 -7.73 -47.93 -57.25
CA ARG A 208 -7.19 -48.24 -55.91
C ARG A 208 -8.15 -47.59 -54.90
N LEU A 209 -8.83 -48.39 -54.07
CA LEU A 209 -9.62 -47.86 -52.96
C LEU A 209 -8.69 -47.04 -52.06
N THR A 210 -8.79 -45.71 -52.17
CA THR A 210 -8.11 -44.76 -51.28
C THR A 210 -8.82 -44.80 -49.93
N PHE A 211 -8.54 -45.84 -49.14
CA PHE A 211 -8.81 -45.84 -47.72
C PHE A 211 -7.87 -44.82 -47.06
N GLY A 212 -8.45 -43.91 -46.25
CA GLY A 212 -7.83 -43.07 -45.21
C GLY A 212 -6.35 -42.69 -45.35
N SER A 213 -6.08 -41.39 -45.46
CA SER A 213 -4.71 -40.88 -45.46
C SER A 213 -4.03 -41.14 -44.11
N ALA A 214 -3.06 -42.07 -44.07
CA ALA A 214 -2.16 -42.22 -42.94
C ALA A 214 -1.52 -40.86 -42.60
N ALA A 215 -1.58 -40.45 -41.34
CA ALA A 215 -0.81 -39.31 -40.85
C ALA A 215 0.68 -39.73 -40.83
N SER A 216 1.39 -39.49 -41.93
CA SER A 216 2.83 -39.76 -42.03
C SER A 216 3.60 -38.46 -41.83
N THR A 217 4.41 -38.40 -40.78
CA THR A 217 5.43 -37.36 -40.56
C THR A 217 6.72 -37.62 -41.36
N SER A 218 6.78 -38.72 -42.14
CA SER A 218 8.00 -39.11 -42.85
C SER A 218 8.23 -38.26 -44.12
N PHE A 219 9.41 -37.65 -44.21
CA PHE A 219 9.90 -36.99 -45.43
C PHE A 219 10.32 -37.97 -46.53
N ALA A 220 10.33 -39.28 -46.26
CA ALA A 220 10.69 -40.31 -47.23
C ALA A 220 9.54 -40.54 -48.25
N PRO A 221 9.70 -40.18 -49.54
CA PRO A 221 8.61 -40.25 -50.54
C PRO A 221 8.10 -41.68 -50.80
N LYS A 222 8.84 -42.72 -50.38
CA LYS A 222 8.50 -44.14 -50.60
C LYS A 222 7.45 -44.71 -49.62
N ASN A 223 7.19 -44.05 -48.50
CA ASN A 223 6.33 -44.56 -47.41
C ASN A 223 5.15 -43.64 -47.02
N ARG A 224 4.93 -42.53 -47.73
CA ARG A 224 3.74 -41.68 -47.52
C ARG A 224 2.46 -42.48 -47.76
N GLY A 225 1.53 -42.41 -46.80
CA GLY A 225 0.22 -43.08 -46.87
C GLY A 225 0.22 -44.58 -46.52
N LYS A 226 1.34 -45.18 -46.11
CA LYS A 226 1.39 -46.59 -45.66
C LYS A 226 1.21 -46.69 -44.15
N ALA A 227 0.48 -47.71 -43.69
CA ALA A 227 0.42 -48.06 -42.28
C ALA A 227 1.76 -48.62 -41.78
N VAL A 228 2.02 -48.46 -40.48
CA VAL A 228 3.10 -49.19 -39.79
C VAL A 228 2.91 -50.71 -39.92
N LYS A 229 4.00 -51.47 -39.98
CA LYS A 229 3.93 -52.94 -40.12
C LYS A 229 3.78 -53.65 -38.79
N ASN A 230 4.45 -53.11 -37.78
CA ASN A 230 4.46 -53.58 -36.41
C ASN A 230 3.79 -52.54 -35.50
N LEU A 231 3.32 -52.97 -34.33
CA LEU A 231 2.61 -52.11 -33.37
C LEU A 231 3.47 -51.77 -32.14
N ASP A 232 4.74 -52.16 -32.13
CA ASP A 232 5.67 -51.77 -31.08
C ASP A 232 5.91 -50.24 -31.08
N PRO A 233 6.26 -49.66 -29.91
CA PRO A 233 6.29 -48.21 -29.73
C PRO A 233 7.23 -47.45 -30.68
N ASP A 234 8.32 -48.08 -31.10
CA ASP A 234 9.35 -47.51 -31.96
C ASP A 234 9.07 -47.74 -33.46
N ALA A 235 7.97 -48.41 -33.85
CA ALA A 235 7.63 -48.70 -35.24
C ALA A 235 7.59 -47.46 -36.15
N VAL A 236 7.09 -46.33 -35.62
CA VAL A 236 7.06 -45.05 -36.35
C VAL A 236 8.48 -44.49 -36.52
N SER A 237 9.31 -44.58 -35.47
CA SER A 237 10.69 -44.08 -35.49
C SER A 237 11.61 -44.87 -36.44
N ARG A 238 11.33 -46.15 -36.67
CA ARG A 238 12.01 -46.98 -37.69
C ARG A 238 11.67 -46.59 -39.13
N GLY A 239 10.68 -45.72 -39.35
CA GLY A 239 10.26 -45.29 -40.68
C GLY A 239 9.40 -46.31 -41.44
N GLU A 240 8.75 -47.25 -40.73
CA GLU A 240 7.93 -48.33 -41.31
C GLU A 240 6.57 -47.89 -41.86
N GLY A 241 6.18 -46.62 -41.71
CA GLY A 241 4.88 -46.08 -42.09
C GLY A 241 4.39 -45.01 -41.11
N GLY A 242 3.14 -44.59 -41.21
CA GLY A 242 2.48 -43.68 -40.26
C GLY A 242 1.38 -44.37 -39.46
N LEU A 243 1.03 -43.76 -38.32
CA LEU A 243 -0.19 -44.10 -37.59
C LEU A 243 -1.42 -43.63 -38.37
N GLU A 244 -2.58 -44.17 -38.02
CA GLU A 244 -3.84 -43.62 -38.55
C GLU A 244 -4.16 -42.27 -37.90
N LEU A 245 -4.82 -41.36 -38.62
CA LEU A 245 -5.01 -39.97 -38.19
C LEU A 245 -5.66 -39.85 -36.80
N GLU A 246 -6.70 -40.63 -36.53
CA GLU A 246 -7.41 -40.65 -35.24
C GLU A 246 -6.52 -41.15 -34.10
N ASP A 247 -5.68 -42.16 -34.35
CA ASP A 247 -4.71 -42.61 -33.34
C ASP A 247 -3.57 -41.60 -33.18
N ALA A 248 -3.08 -41.00 -34.27
CA ALA A 248 -1.99 -40.01 -34.24
C ALA A 248 -2.39 -38.72 -33.52
N THR A 249 -3.64 -38.27 -33.72
CA THR A 249 -4.19 -37.09 -33.03
C THR A 249 -4.41 -37.37 -31.54
N TYR A 250 -4.97 -38.55 -31.21
CA TYR A 250 -5.09 -38.98 -29.82
C TYR A 250 -3.73 -39.10 -29.13
N GLU A 251 -2.73 -39.65 -29.81
CA GLU A 251 -1.38 -39.84 -29.27
C GLU A 251 -0.74 -38.50 -28.89
N LYS A 252 -0.87 -37.47 -29.72
CA LYS A 252 -0.40 -36.11 -29.40
C LYS A 252 -1.09 -35.54 -28.16
N ALA A 253 -2.41 -35.68 -28.06
CA ALA A 253 -3.17 -35.22 -26.91
C ALA A 253 -2.74 -35.96 -25.64
N LEU A 254 -2.58 -37.29 -25.72
CA LEU A 254 -2.12 -38.14 -24.62
C LEU A 254 -0.72 -37.73 -24.15
N LEU A 255 0.24 -37.54 -25.07
CA LEU A 255 1.60 -37.12 -24.74
C LEU A 255 1.62 -35.76 -24.04
N ARG A 256 0.79 -34.82 -24.49
CA ARG A 256 0.62 -33.53 -23.81
C ARG A 256 0.08 -33.69 -22.39
N THR A 257 -0.98 -34.49 -22.19
CA THR A 257 -1.52 -34.76 -20.85
C THR A 257 -0.47 -35.42 -19.94
N LEU A 258 0.29 -36.38 -20.46
CA LEU A 258 1.34 -37.07 -19.69
C LEU A 258 2.48 -36.11 -19.30
N PHE A 259 2.89 -35.22 -20.21
CA PHE A 259 3.86 -34.17 -19.89
C PHE A 259 3.33 -33.23 -18.81
N GLU A 260 2.07 -32.78 -18.91
CA GLU A 260 1.46 -31.90 -17.92
C GLU A 260 1.34 -32.59 -16.54
N TYR A 261 1.01 -33.89 -16.49
CA TYR A 261 1.05 -34.65 -15.23
C TYR A 261 2.47 -34.79 -14.67
N ALA A 262 3.47 -35.06 -15.51
CA ALA A 262 4.86 -35.12 -15.07
C ALA A 262 5.34 -33.76 -14.52
N ARG A 263 4.93 -32.67 -15.18
CA ARG A 263 5.23 -31.30 -14.73
C ARG A 263 4.59 -30.99 -13.38
N ALA A 264 3.31 -31.31 -13.21
CA ALA A 264 2.56 -31.14 -11.97
C ALA A 264 2.97 -32.14 -10.86
N GLY A 265 3.99 -32.99 -11.07
CA GLY A 265 4.44 -33.97 -10.08
C GLY A 265 3.50 -35.17 -9.88
N ARG A 266 2.40 -35.25 -10.65
CA ARG A 266 1.37 -36.29 -10.54
C ARG A 266 1.71 -37.52 -11.39
N LEU A 267 2.83 -38.16 -11.11
CA LEU A 267 3.31 -39.29 -11.92
C LEU A 267 2.45 -40.55 -11.75
N ASP A 268 1.82 -40.74 -10.60
CA ASP A 268 0.89 -41.85 -10.41
C ASP A 268 -0.32 -41.73 -11.35
N ALA A 269 -0.88 -40.52 -11.49
CA ALA A 269 -1.93 -40.25 -12.47
C ALA A 269 -1.45 -40.48 -13.91
N ALA A 270 -0.19 -40.16 -14.24
CA ALA A 270 0.39 -40.46 -15.54
C ALA A 270 0.54 -41.98 -15.77
N PHE A 271 0.93 -42.75 -14.75
CA PHE A 271 1.01 -44.20 -14.83
C PHE A 271 -0.39 -44.80 -15.03
N ASP A 272 -1.38 -44.36 -14.25
CA ASP A 272 -2.75 -44.85 -14.35
C ASP A 272 -3.35 -44.53 -15.72
N LEU A 273 -3.14 -43.33 -16.25
CA LEU A 273 -3.57 -42.97 -17.59
C LEU A 273 -2.92 -43.87 -18.66
N CYS A 274 -1.63 -44.18 -18.52
CA CYS A 274 -0.96 -45.13 -19.42
C CYS A 274 -1.55 -46.55 -19.31
N HIS A 275 -1.94 -47.01 -18.12
CA HIS A 275 -2.59 -48.32 -17.97
C HIS A 275 -4.00 -48.33 -18.56
N GLN A 276 -4.79 -47.29 -18.30
CA GLN A 276 -6.17 -47.17 -18.77
C GLN A 276 -6.27 -47.07 -20.30
N THR A 277 -5.20 -46.59 -20.96
CA THR A 277 -5.07 -46.48 -22.42
C THR A 277 -4.37 -47.69 -23.08
N ASP A 278 -4.16 -48.78 -22.32
CA ASP A 278 -3.43 -49.99 -22.75
C ASP A 278 -1.98 -49.72 -23.23
N GLN A 279 -1.36 -48.65 -22.74
CA GLN A 279 0.04 -48.27 -22.97
C GLN A 279 0.93 -48.58 -21.76
N SER A 280 0.77 -49.76 -21.14
CA SER A 280 1.53 -50.16 -19.94
C SER A 280 3.05 -50.15 -20.15
N TRP A 281 3.50 -50.34 -21.39
CA TRP A 281 4.93 -50.19 -21.75
C TRP A 281 5.45 -48.78 -21.45
N ARG A 282 4.63 -47.74 -21.66
CA ARG A 282 4.99 -46.35 -21.36
C ARG A 282 4.98 -46.09 -19.86
N ALA A 283 4.04 -46.66 -19.13
CA ALA A 283 4.10 -46.61 -17.67
C ALA A 283 5.42 -47.20 -17.15
N ALA A 284 5.89 -48.31 -17.75
CA ALA A 284 7.18 -48.90 -17.41
C ALA A 284 8.37 -48.00 -17.77
N THR A 285 8.36 -47.30 -18.91
CA THR A 285 9.45 -46.36 -19.26
C THR A 285 9.48 -45.16 -18.32
N LEU A 286 8.33 -44.59 -17.96
CA LEU A 286 8.23 -43.44 -17.06
C LEU A 286 8.66 -43.78 -15.62
N ARG A 287 8.38 -44.99 -15.14
CA ARG A 287 8.87 -45.47 -13.83
C ARG A 287 10.40 -45.55 -13.75
N GLY A 288 11.10 -45.57 -14.87
CA GLY A 288 12.57 -45.50 -14.90
C GLY A 288 13.16 -44.22 -14.31
N ALA A 289 12.35 -43.15 -14.17
CA ALA A 289 12.71 -41.91 -13.50
C ALA A 289 12.86 -42.04 -11.97
N MET A 290 12.24 -43.07 -11.38
CA MET A 290 12.21 -43.28 -9.93
C MET A 290 13.57 -43.74 -9.40
N LEU A 291 13.98 -43.16 -8.27
CA LEU A 291 15.20 -43.54 -7.57
C LEU A 291 15.07 -44.96 -7.00
N TYR A 292 16.17 -45.71 -7.05
CA TYR A 292 16.20 -47.07 -6.55
C TYR A 292 16.11 -47.11 -5.03
N HIS A 293 15.30 -48.03 -4.53
CA HIS A 293 15.23 -48.39 -3.11
C HIS A 293 14.97 -49.88 -2.94
N ASP A 294 15.61 -50.44 -1.92
CA ASP A 294 15.47 -51.82 -1.50
C ASP A 294 15.39 -51.85 0.03
N PRO A 295 14.24 -52.26 0.60
CA PRO A 295 14.04 -52.30 2.05
C PRO A 295 14.98 -53.26 2.75
N ALA A 296 15.54 -54.25 2.04
CA ALA A 296 16.53 -55.16 2.59
C ALA A 296 17.91 -54.52 2.76
N VAL A 297 18.18 -53.40 2.07
CA VAL A 297 19.48 -52.73 2.03
C VAL A 297 19.49 -51.43 2.84
N SER A 298 18.37 -50.69 2.86
CA SER A 298 18.23 -49.44 3.62
C SER A 298 16.93 -49.47 4.41
N LEU A 299 17.03 -49.54 5.75
CA LEU A 299 15.88 -49.67 6.65
C LEU A 299 15.25 -48.31 7.02
N ASP A 300 15.86 -47.21 6.60
CA ASP A 300 15.50 -45.85 7.04
C ASP A 300 14.12 -45.37 6.53
N LEU A 301 13.57 -46.01 5.50
CA LEU A 301 12.30 -45.62 4.88
C LEU A 301 11.18 -46.63 5.23
N GLN A 302 10.39 -46.33 6.27
CA GLN A 302 9.30 -47.20 6.75
C GLN A 302 8.09 -47.28 5.81
N ASP A 303 7.92 -46.32 4.89
CA ASP A 303 6.73 -46.22 4.02
C ASP A 303 6.85 -47.00 2.70
N VAL A 304 7.98 -47.66 2.44
CA VAL A 304 8.23 -48.34 1.16
C VAL A 304 8.62 -49.80 1.41
N ASP A 305 7.64 -50.69 1.51
CA ASP A 305 7.86 -52.13 1.83
C ASP A 305 8.30 -52.99 0.64
N ARG A 306 8.51 -52.41 -0.54
CA ARG A 306 8.84 -53.14 -1.77
C ARG A 306 9.97 -52.47 -2.54
N VAL A 307 10.70 -53.28 -3.31
CA VAL A 307 11.74 -52.77 -4.21
C VAL A 307 11.10 -51.86 -5.26
N VAL A 308 11.62 -50.64 -5.37
CA VAL A 308 11.14 -49.63 -6.33
C VAL A 308 12.29 -48.95 -7.06
N GLY A 309 11.95 -48.32 -8.19
CA GLY A 309 12.88 -47.51 -8.97
C GLY A 309 13.88 -48.29 -9.82
N ASN A 310 14.84 -47.56 -10.36
CA ASN A 310 15.79 -48.07 -11.34
C ASN A 310 17.23 -48.00 -10.81
N ARG A 311 17.87 -49.16 -10.68
CA ARG A 311 19.29 -49.28 -10.29
C ARG A 311 20.21 -48.52 -11.25
N ASN A 312 19.92 -48.57 -12.53
CA ASN A 312 20.69 -47.93 -13.60
C ASN A 312 20.02 -46.64 -14.09
N ARG A 313 19.62 -45.77 -13.15
CA ARG A 313 18.94 -44.52 -13.46
C ARG A 313 19.77 -43.58 -14.34
N SER A 314 21.09 -43.53 -14.14
CA SER A 314 22.02 -42.74 -14.98
C SER A 314 21.97 -43.17 -16.46
N LEU A 315 21.96 -44.47 -16.73
CA LEU A 315 21.80 -45.03 -18.08
C LEU A 315 20.43 -44.69 -18.68
N TRP A 316 19.37 -44.82 -17.89
CA TRP A 316 18.01 -44.46 -18.32
C TRP A 316 17.90 -42.97 -18.64
N LYS A 317 18.47 -42.09 -17.82
CA LYS A 317 18.56 -40.65 -18.09
C LYS A 317 19.31 -40.36 -19.38
N SER A 318 20.43 -41.04 -19.62
CA SER A 318 21.20 -40.89 -20.88
C SER A 318 20.37 -41.29 -22.11
N ALA A 319 19.62 -42.39 -22.03
CA ALA A 319 18.69 -42.79 -23.08
C ALA A 319 17.58 -41.76 -23.31
N CYS A 320 16.97 -41.25 -22.24
CA CYS A 320 15.93 -40.22 -22.30
C CYS A 320 16.45 -38.89 -22.87
N LYS A 321 17.68 -38.48 -22.54
CA LYS A 321 18.33 -37.29 -23.12
C LYS A 321 18.55 -37.44 -24.63
N LYS A 322 18.96 -38.63 -25.09
CA LYS A 322 19.06 -38.95 -26.53
C LYS A 322 17.70 -38.90 -27.21
N LEU A 323 16.65 -39.39 -26.55
CA LEU A 323 15.28 -39.37 -27.05
C LEU A 323 14.75 -37.93 -27.16
N ALA A 324 14.94 -37.11 -26.12
CA ALA A 324 14.56 -35.70 -26.10
C ALA A 324 15.25 -34.87 -27.20
N SER A 325 16.47 -35.26 -27.59
CA SER A 325 17.23 -34.62 -28.67
C SER A 325 16.80 -35.03 -30.09
N ASN A 326 15.91 -36.01 -30.24
CA ASN A 326 15.52 -36.52 -31.56
C ASN A 326 14.45 -35.62 -32.22
N PRO A 327 14.76 -34.91 -33.32
CA PRO A 327 13.81 -33.98 -33.95
C PRO A 327 12.59 -34.68 -34.58
N ASN A 328 12.65 -35.99 -34.82
CA ASN A 328 11.58 -36.76 -35.45
C ASN A 328 10.43 -37.15 -34.50
N LEU A 329 10.62 -36.98 -33.20
CA LEU A 329 9.60 -37.26 -32.18
C LEU A 329 8.73 -36.04 -31.92
N ASP A 330 7.55 -36.31 -31.37
CA ASP A 330 6.61 -35.26 -30.96
C ASP A 330 7.23 -34.35 -29.90
N GLU A 331 6.89 -33.06 -29.94
CA GLU A 331 7.47 -32.07 -29.04
C GLU A 331 7.16 -32.36 -27.56
N PHE A 332 5.96 -32.85 -27.25
CA PHE A 332 5.56 -33.20 -25.89
C PHE A 332 6.14 -34.54 -25.45
N GLU A 333 6.40 -35.48 -26.36
CA GLU A 333 7.15 -36.71 -26.04
C GLU A 333 8.59 -36.37 -25.64
N ARG A 334 9.25 -35.50 -26.42
CA ARG A 334 10.60 -35.03 -26.09
C ARG A 334 10.61 -34.32 -24.75
N ALA A 335 9.67 -33.42 -24.52
CA ALA A 335 9.55 -32.69 -23.26
C ALA A 335 9.22 -33.59 -22.06
N LEU A 336 8.39 -34.63 -22.24
CA LEU A 336 8.07 -35.61 -21.19
C LEU A 336 9.34 -36.32 -20.72
N TYR A 337 10.08 -36.95 -21.62
CA TYR A 337 11.32 -37.64 -21.24
C TYR A 337 12.44 -36.68 -20.85
N GLY A 338 12.51 -35.51 -21.48
CA GLY A 338 13.45 -34.44 -21.12
C GLY A 338 13.23 -33.95 -19.70
N SER A 339 11.97 -33.73 -19.30
CA SER A 339 11.64 -33.28 -17.95
C SER A 339 12.05 -34.28 -16.86
N LEU A 340 11.84 -35.57 -17.08
CA LEU A 340 12.22 -36.61 -16.13
C LEU A 340 13.73 -36.86 -16.10
N ALA A 341 14.43 -36.57 -17.20
CA ALA A 341 15.87 -36.74 -17.31
C ALA A 341 16.70 -35.48 -16.95
N GLY A 342 16.05 -34.34 -16.71
CA GLY A 342 16.69 -33.06 -16.43
C GLY A 342 17.30 -32.40 -17.67
N GLU A 343 16.72 -32.60 -18.85
CA GLU A 343 17.12 -31.94 -20.10
C GLU A 343 16.28 -30.67 -20.33
N LEU A 344 16.95 -29.54 -20.54
CA LEU A 344 16.30 -28.23 -20.55
C LEU A 344 15.62 -27.91 -21.88
N GLN A 345 16.26 -28.23 -23.02
CA GLN A 345 15.90 -27.61 -24.29
C GLN A 345 14.57 -28.13 -24.83
N SER A 346 14.30 -29.43 -24.71
CA SER A 346 13.00 -29.99 -25.12
C SER A 346 11.83 -29.42 -24.31
N VAL A 347 12.03 -29.21 -23.01
CA VAL A 347 11.01 -28.69 -22.09
C VAL A 347 10.80 -27.20 -22.33
N ALA A 348 11.87 -26.42 -22.46
CA ALA A 348 11.79 -24.98 -22.73
C ALA A 348 11.09 -24.66 -24.05
N ASN A 349 11.20 -25.55 -25.06
CA ASN A 349 10.52 -25.39 -26.34
C ASN A 349 8.98 -25.47 -26.24
N VAL A 350 8.45 -26.21 -25.27
CA VAL A 350 6.99 -26.36 -25.08
C VAL A 350 6.43 -25.43 -23.99
N SER A 351 7.28 -24.70 -23.28
CA SER A 351 6.88 -23.73 -22.25
C SER A 351 6.35 -22.43 -22.87
N GLN A 352 5.16 -22.01 -22.45
CA GLN A 352 4.43 -20.86 -23.00
C GLN A 352 4.22 -19.72 -21.98
N SER A 353 4.40 -19.99 -20.69
CA SER A 353 4.28 -19.00 -19.61
C SER A 353 5.57 -18.85 -18.83
N TRP A 354 5.66 -17.76 -18.06
CA TRP A 354 6.81 -17.47 -17.21
C TRP A 354 7.06 -18.60 -16.20
N GLU A 355 6.00 -19.12 -15.58
CA GLU A 355 6.05 -20.19 -14.59
C GLU A 355 6.55 -21.51 -15.23
N GLU A 356 6.06 -21.85 -16.43
CA GLU A 356 6.49 -23.06 -17.16
C GLU A 356 7.95 -23.00 -17.58
N PHE A 357 8.44 -21.82 -17.97
CA PHE A 357 9.83 -21.64 -18.37
C PHE A 357 10.75 -21.64 -17.15
N LEU A 358 10.35 -20.99 -16.05
CA LEU A 358 11.06 -21.08 -14.77
C LEU A 358 11.14 -22.53 -14.28
N TRP A 359 10.03 -23.28 -14.34
CA TRP A 359 10.00 -24.69 -13.95
C TRP A 359 10.97 -25.53 -14.77
N ALA A 360 11.05 -25.33 -16.09
CA ALA A 360 11.98 -26.06 -16.95
C ALA A 360 13.43 -25.89 -16.49
N HIS A 361 13.83 -24.65 -16.17
CA HIS A 361 15.16 -24.33 -15.66
C HIS A 361 15.41 -24.88 -14.26
N VAL A 362 14.48 -24.69 -13.33
CA VAL A 362 14.59 -25.17 -11.94
C VAL A 362 14.66 -26.70 -11.93
N ASN A 363 13.81 -27.39 -12.69
CA ASN A 363 13.80 -28.83 -12.80
C ASN A 363 15.11 -29.38 -13.39
N ALA A 364 15.62 -28.78 -14.48
CA ALA A 364 16.89 -29.20 -15.07
C ALA A 364 18.08 -29.00 -14.10
N LYS A 365 18.13 -27.85 -13.41
CA LYS A 365 19.15 -27.59 -12.38
C LYS A 365 19.04 -28.58 -11.22
N LEU A 366 17.85 -28.81 -10.68
CA LEU A 366 17.61 -29.72 -9.58
C LEU A 366 18.00 -31.16 -9.95
N GLU A 367 17.54 -31.68 -11.10
CA GLU A 367 17.86 -33.04 -11.51
C GLU A 367 19.36 -33.24 -11.76
N GLY A 368 20.05 -32.24 -12.29
CA GLY A 368 21.52 -32.27 -12.46
C GLY A 368 22.28 -32.19 -11.13
N ALA A 369 21.81 -31.35 -10.22
CA ALA A 369 22.38 -31.21 -8.88
C ALA A 369 22.20 -32.47 -8.03
N VAL A 370 21.02 -33.09 -8.08
CA VAL A 370 20.76 -34.37 -7.41
C VAL A 370 21.69 -35.46 -7.94
N ASP A 371 21.85 -35.55 -9.27
CA ASP A 371 22.78 -36.54 -9.85
C ASP A 371 24.21 -36.29 -9.38
N ALA A 372 24.68 -35.03 -9.36
CA ALA A 372 26.02 -34.67 -8.85
C ALA A 372 26.21 -35.03 -7.37
N LYS A 373 25.23 -34.72 -6.50
CA LYS A 373 25.29 -35.04 -5.06
C LYS A 373 25.25 -36.54 -4.76
N LEU A 374 24.54 -37.32 -5.58
CA LEU A 374 24.56 -38.78 -5.47
C LEU A 374 25.90 -39.36 -5.92
N ASP A 375 26.51 -38.79 -6.97
CA ASP A 375 27.82 -39.22 -7.45
C ASP A 375 28.97 -38.82 -6.51
N GLU A 376 28.93 -37.63 -5.88
CA GLU A 376 29.91 -37.14 -4.88
C GLU A 376 30.05 -38.05 -3.65
N ARG A 377 29.03 -38.86 -3.34
CA ARG A 377 29.08 -39.81 -2.22
C ARG A 377 29.93 -41.05 -2.49
N HIS A 378 30.35 -41.29 -3.73
CA HIS A 378 31.14 -42.45 -4.15
C HIS A 378 30.56 -43.81 -3.69
N SER A 379 29.23 -43.88 -3.47
CA SER A 379 28.53 -45.10 -3.05
C SER A 379 28.55 -46.17 -4.14
N TRP A 380 28.19 -47.41 -3.80
CA TRP A 380 28.09 -48.52 -4.76
C TRP A 380 27.19 -48.22 -5.98
N TRP A 381 26.22 -47.31 -5.80
CA TRP A 381 25.23 -46.91 -6.82
C TRP A 381 25.64 -45.69 -7.64
N SER A 382 26.78 -45.06 -7.32
CA SER A 382 27.31 -43.92 -8.08
C SER A 382 28.05 -44.37 -9.34
N GLN A 383 28.15 -43.49 -10.32
CA GLN A 383 28.96 -43.75 -11.52
C GLN A 383 30.46 -43.78 -11.22
N GLU A 384 30.88 -43.03 -10.20
CA GLU A 384 32.26 -42.92 -9.73
C GLU A 384 32.40 -43.60 -8.36
N ALA A 385 31.89 -44.82 -8.22
CA ALA A 385 31.99 -45.59 -6.97
C ALA A 385 33.43 -45.73 -6.50
N ASP A 386 33.64 -45.68 -5.17
CA ASP A 386 34.96 -45.70 -4.55
C ASP A 386 35.74 -46.97 -4.92
N VAL A 387 36.80 -46.79 -5.71
CA VAL A 387 37.64 -47.88 -6.21
C VAL A 387 38.47 -48.49 -5.07
N GLU A 388 38.81 -47.74 -4.03
CA GLU A 388 39.55 -48.25 -2.87
C GLU A 388 38.65 -49.14 -2.00
N LEU A 389 37.36 -48.81 -1.89
CA LEU A 389 36.40 -49.56 -1.07
C LEU A 389 35.86 -50.81 -1.78
N PHE A 390 35.67 -50.74 -3.09
CA PHE A 390 34.95 -51.77 -3.86
C PHE A 390 35.81 -52.54 -4.86
N GLY A 391 37.04 -52.08 -5.14
CA GLY A 391 37.94 -52.65 -6.13
C GLY A 391 37.50 -52.42 -7.59
N ASP A 392 38.33 -52.88 -8.53
CA ASP A 392 38.00 -52.92 -9.95
C ASP A 392 36.98 -54.05 -10.21
N GLY A 393 35.67 -53.73 -10.20
CA GLY A 393 34.59 -54.72 -10.31
C GLY A 393 33.26 -54.18 -10.84
N GLU A 394 32.24 -55.04 -10.90
CA GLU A 394 30.87 -54.66 -11.28
C GLU A 394 30.22 -53.83 -10.17
N HIS A 395 30.17 -52.50 -10.34
CA HIS A 395 29.41 -51.61 -9.45
C HIS A 395 27.91 -51.65 -9.75
N GLY A 396 27.10 -51.14 -8.83
CA GLY A 396 25.63 -51.12 -8.95
C GLY A 396 25.13 -50.24 -10.09
N ALA A 397 25.90 -49.21 -10.50
CA ALA A 397 25.62 -48.34 -11.63
C ALA A 397 26.56 -48.57 -12.82
N VAL A 398 26.01 -48.48 -14.02
CA VAL A 398 26.76 -48.58 -15.28
C VAL A 398 27.59 -47.32 -15.53
N LYS A 399 28.91 -47.47 -15.68
CA LYS A 399 29.82 -46.40 -16.11
C LYS A 399 29.50 -46.00 -17.57
N LEU A 400 29.17 -44.73 -17.80
CA LEU A 400 28.71 -44.22 -19.10
C LEU A 400 29.83 -44.07 -20.17
N ALA A 401 31.08 -44.45 -19.86
CA ALA A 401 32.28 -44.22 -20.68
C ALA A 401 32.40 -45.07 -21.96
N GLN A 402 31.35 -45.77 -22.41
CA GLN A 402 31.40 -46.65 -23.60
C GLN A 402 30.30 -46.41 -24.65
N SER A 403 29.65 -45.23 -24.67
CA SER A 403 28.60 -44.93 -25.68
C SER A 403 28.99 -43.91 -26.77
N SER A 404 30.27 -43.54 -26.87
CA SER A 404 30.81 -42.77 -28.00
C SER A 404 31.45 -43.69 -29.06
N SER A 405 30.62 -44.37 -29.85
CA SER A 405 31.09 -45.03 -31.07
C SER A 405 30.53 -44.35 -32.33
N SER A 406 31.45 -43.70 -33.05
CA SER A 406 31.54 -43.61 -34.51
C SER A 406 30.32 -43.11 -35.31
N THR A 407 30.35 -41.83 -35.69
CA THR A 407 30.01 -41.41 -37.06
C THR A 407 31.01 -40.38 -37.55
N THR A 408 31.83 -40.82 -38.50
CA THR A 408 32.76 -40.03 -39.30
C THR A 408 32.02 -39.20 -40.36
N SER A 409 32.58 -38.01 -40.60
CA SER A 409 32.55 -37.20 -41.84
C SER A 409 31.41 -36.22 -42.07
N ALA A 410 31.69 -34.92 -41.88
CA ALA A 410 31.96 -34.01 -43.00
C ALA A 410 32.52 -32.63 -42.52
N ASN A 411 33.72 -32.28 -42.99
CA ASN A 411 34.40 -31.00 -42.81
C ASN A 411 33.72 -29.85 -43.58
N ALA A 412 33.75 -28.63 -43.01
CA ALA A 412 34.07 -27.41 -43.77
C ALA A 412 34.52 -26.24 -42.87
N THR A 413 35.84 -26.01 -42.88
CA THR A 413 36.54 -24.70 -42.93
C THR A 413 36.26 -23.61 -41.89
N ALA A 414 37.19 -23.45 -40.94
CA ALA A 414 37.83 -22.15 -40.66
C ALA A 414 39.19 -22.37 -39.97
N ALA A 415 40.27 -22.04 -40.67
CA ALA A 415 41.62 -22.02 -40.15
C ALA A 415 41.99 -20.58 -39.75
N GLY A 416 42.64 -20.41 -38.60
CA GLY A 416 43.38 -19.17 -38.30
C GLY A 416 43.68 -18.89 -36.83
N ALA A 417 44.85 -19.35 -36.39
CA ALA A 417 45.70 -18.77 -35.33
C ALA A 417 45.35 -18.96 -33.83
N GLY A 418 46.03 -19.94 -33.23
CA GLY A 418 46.90 -19.73 -32.05
C GLY A 418 46.26 -19.35 -30.72
N GLY A 419 45.83 -20.35 -29.94
CA GLY A 419 45.49 -20.20 -28.53
C GLY A 419 45.62 -21.54 -27.81
N VAL A 420 46.39 -21.55 -26.73
CA VAL A 420 46.85 -22.71 -25.95
C VAL A 420 45.70 -23.58 -25.45
N ALA A 421 45.92 -24.89 -25.48
CA ALA A 421 45.02 -25.92 -24.93
C ALA A 421 44.71 -25.65 -23.45
N GLY A 422 43.46 -25.26 -23.17
CA GLY A 422 42.87 -25.29 -21.83
C GLY A 422 42.07 -26.57 -21.67
N GLY A 423 42.45 -27.40 -20.70
CA GLY A 423 41.70 -28.59 -20.32
C GLY A 423 40.27 -28.23 -19.93
N ALA A 424 39.32 -29.03 -20.41
CA ALA A 424 37.94 -28.99 -19.94
C ALA A 424 37.92 -29.42 -18.47
N SER A 425 37.95 -28.47 -17.55
CA SER A 425 37.51 -28.70 -16.19
C SER A 425 36.03 -29.11 -16.25
N LYS A 426 35.69 -30.22 -15.59
CA LYS A 426 34.31 -30.50 -15.15
C LYS A 426 33.83 -29.20 -14.49
N GLY A 427 32.97 -28.45 -15.17
CA GLY A 427 32.43 -27.22 -14.64
C GLY A 427 31.68 -27.56 -13.35
N GLU A 428 32.12 -26.99 -12.23
CA GLU A 428 31.25 -26.78 -11.09
C GLU A 428 29.94 -26.20 -11.65
N VAL A 429 28.88 -27.00 -11.60
CA VAL A 429 27.54 -26.46 -11.77
C VAL A 429 27.40 -25.48 -10.62
N GLU A 430 27.49 -24.17 -10.87
CA GLU A 430 27.14 -23.16 -9.88
C GLU A 430 25.67 -23.42 -9.45
N LEU A 431 25.53 -24.23 -8.40
CA LEU A 431 24.26 -24.58 -7.76
C LEU A 431 23.57 -23.33 -7.19
N GLY A 432 24.30 -22.22 -7.05
CA GLY A 432 23.91 -21.14 -6.15
C GLY A 432 23.18 -19.94 -6.74
N SER A 433 22.97 -19.81 -8.05
CA SER A 433 22.21 -18.65 -8.56
C SER A 433 21.21 -18.95 -9.66
N LEU A 434 19.95 -18.59 -9.40
CA LEU A 434 18.88 -18.48 -10.39
C LEU A 434 18.87 -17.11 -11.09
N ASN A 435 19.75 -16.17 -10.72
CA ASN A 435 19.77 -14.82 -11.31
C ASN A 435 19.96 -14.87 -12.83
N GLY A 436 20.90 -15.70 -13.32
CA GLY A 436 21.10 -15.90 -14.76
C GLY A 436 19.92 -16.58 -15.48
N VAL A 437 19.02 -17.24 -14.75
CA VAL A 437 17.75 -17.76 -15.30
C VAL A 437 16.74 -16.63 -15.43
N PHE A 438 16.62 -15.77 -14.42
CA PHE A 438 15.73 -14.61 -14.47
C PHE A 438 16.13 -13.60 -15.55
N ASP A 439 17.43 -13.43 -15.81
CA ASP A 439 17.91 -12.56 -16.89
C ASP A 439 17.61 -13.15 -18.28
N LYS A 440 17.57 -14.48 -18.42
CA LYS A 440 17.12 -15.13 -19.66
C LYS A 440 15.60 -15.01 -19.83
N LEU A 441 14.84 -15.17 -18.75
CA LEU A 441 13.39 -14.98 -18.74
C LEU A 441 13.01 -13.55 -19.19
N SER A 442 13.70 -12.53 -18.67
CA SER A 442 13.44 -11.14 -19.05
C SER A 442 13.81 -10.81 -20.50
N GLN A 443 14.68 -11.60 -21.14
CA GLN A 443 15.07 -11.45 -22.55
C GLN A 443 14.21 -12.29 -23.50
N THR A 444 13.41 -13.22 -22.99
CA THR A 444 12.68 -14.19 -23.82
C THR A 444 11.44 -13.54 -24.45
N GLN A 445 11.48 -13.32 -25.76
CA GLN A 445 10.37 -12.74 -26.53
C GLN A 445 9.26 -13.74 -26.86
N SER A 446 9.57 -15.05 -26.82
CA SER A 446 8.60 -16.13 -27.03
C SER A 446 7.41 -15.97 -26.07
N HIS A 447 6.18 -16.10 -26.59
CA HIS A 447 4.92 -15.99 -25.84
C HIS A 447 4.83 -14.75 -24.91
N SER A 448 5.53 -13.66 -25.25
CA SER A 448 5.59 -12.45 -24.44
C SER A 448 6.09 -12.67 -23.01
N ILE A 449 6.96 -13.66 -22.78
CA ILE A 449 7.51 -13.98 -21.45
C ILE A 449 8.23 -12.77 -20.84
N HIS A 450 8.94 -11.97 -21.64
CA HIS A 450 9.56 -10.73 -21.16
C HIS A 450 8.55 -9.72 -20.56
N LEU A 451 7.36 -9.57 -21.14
CA LEU A 451 6.31 -8.71 -20.58
C LEU A 451 5.74 -9.31 -19.29
N GLN A 452 5.54 -10.64 -19.30
CA GLN A 452 5.12 -11.38 -18.13
C GLN A 452 6.10 -11.21 -16.95
N ALA A 453 7.41 -11.23 -17.22
CA ALA A 453 8.45 -11.05 -16.21
C ALA A 453 8.46 -9.66 -15.55
N ASN A 454 7.86 -8.65 -16.18
CA ASN A 454 7.71 -7.30 -15.64
C ASN A 454 6.48 -7.13 -14.73
N ASN A 455 5.65 -8.16 -14.57
CA ASN A 455 4.52 -8.11 -13.64
C ASN A 455 5.03 -7.93 -12.19
N PRO A 456 4.44 -7.01 -11.38
CA PRO A 456 4.91 -6.72 -10.02
C PRO A 456 4.99 -7.95 -9.10
N TYR A 457 4.00 -8.85 -9.15
CA TYR A 457 4.00 -10.06 -8.32
C TYR A 457 5.12 -11.03 -8.73
N ARG A 458 5.42 -11.15 -10.03
CA ARG A 458 6.54 -11.98 -10.50
C ARG A 458 7.90 -11.36 -10.17
N LEU A 459 8.00 -10.04 -10.12
CA LEU A 459 9.18 -9.36 -9.58
C LEU A 459 9.36 -9.65 -8.08
N VAL A 460 8.27 -9.69 -7.31
CA VAL A 460 8.30 -10.14 -5.91
C VAL A 460 8.75 -11.60 -5.82
N GLN A 461 8.15 -12.51 -6.60
CA GLN A 461 8.52 -13.93 -6.63
C GLN A 461 10.01 -14.11 -6.96
N ARG A 462 10.54 -13.39 -7.97
CA ARG A 462 11.97 -13.34 -8.28
C ARG A 462 12.80 -12.92 -7.07
N SER A 463 12.44 -11.83 -6.41
CA SER A 463 13.20 -11.28 -5.28
C SER A 463 13.14 -12.17 -4.03
N VAL A 464 12.01 -12.83 -3.78
CA VAL A 464 11.85 -13.83 -2.71
C VAL A 464 12.77 -15.03 -2.98
N ILE A 465 12.74 -15.56 -4.21
CA ILE A 465 13.60 -16.68 -4.65
C ILE A 465 15.07 -16.31 -4.52
N SER A 466 15.48 -15.15 -5.04
CA SER A 466 16.88 -14.67 -4.96
C SER A 466 17.29 -14.15 -3.58
N ASN A 467 16.39 -14.18 -2.58
CA ASN A 467 16.59 -13.66 -1.24
C ASN A 467 17.09 -12.19 -1.21
N ASN A 468 16.55 -11.34 -2.09
CA ASN A 468 16.92 -9.93 -2.22
C ASN A 468 15.70 -9.01 -2.05
N LEU A 469 15.00 -9.17 -0.92
CA LEU A 469 13.86 -8.35 -0.54
C LEU A 469 14.21 -6.88 -0.27
N PRO A 470 15.36 -6.52 0.34
CA PRO A 470 15.69 -5.10 0.58
C PRO A 470 15.77 -4.27 -0.70
N GLU A 471 16.40 -4.80 -1.75
CA GLU A 471 16.48 -4.12 -3.05
C GLU A 471 15.11 -3.98 -3.72
N LEU A 472 14.23 -4.98 -3.56
CA LEU A 472 12.85 -4.91 -4.05
C LEU A 472 12.10 -3.75 -3.40
N PHE A 473 12.16 -3.62 -2.07
CA PHE A 473 11.47 -2.55 -1.35
C PHE A 473 12.01 -1.17 -1.71
N ASN A 474 13.33 -1.00 -1.81
CA ASN A 474 13.92 0.27 -2.23
C ASN A 474 13.44 0.65 -3.65
N ARG A 475 13.53 -0.27 -4.61
CA ARG A 475 13.05 -0.02 -5.98
C ARG A 475 11.57 0.27 -6.05
N PHE A 476 10.75 -0.41 -5.25
CA PHE A 476 9.32 -0.16 -5.21
C PHE A 476 9.03 1.22 -4.62
N ALA A 477 9.68 1.58 -3.52
CA ALA A 477 9.56 2.89 -2.88
C ALA A 477 9.97 4.04 -3.81
N ASP A 478 11.10 3.90 -4.53
CA ASP A 478 11.59 4.91 -5.47
C ASP A 478 10.63 5.16 -6.65
N ASN A 479 9.87 4.12 -7.05
CA ASN A 479 8.94 4.19 -8.19
C ASN A 479 7.48 4.46 -7.79
N LEU A 480 7.17 4.68 -6.50
CA LEU A 480 5.80 4.84 -6.02
C LEU A 480 5.02 5.93 -6.78
N GLY A 481 5.64 7.09 -6.99
CA GLY A 481 5.01 8.22 -7.70
C GLY A 481 4.70 7.91 -9.16
N ASP A 482 5.65 7.30 -9.87
CA ASP A 482 5.45 6.91 -11.28
C ASP A 482 4.37 5.83 -11.41
N MET A 483 4.33 4.87 -10.48
CA MET A 483 3.32 3.81 -10.46
C MET A 483 1.92 4.32 -10.15
N GLN A 484 1.80 5.30 -9.25
CA GLN A 484 0.52 5.95 -8.93
C GLN A 484 -0.09 6.65 -10.15
N VAL A 485 0.74 7.15 -11.06
CA VAL A 485 0.30 7.82 -12.30
C VAL A 485 0.05 6.82 -13.44
N ALA A 486 0.86 5.76 -13.52
CA ALA A 486 0.83 4.81 -14.63
C ALA A 486 -0.23 3.71 -14.52
N LEU A 487 -0.62 3.33 -13.30
CA LEU A 487 -1.56 2.22 -13.06
C LEU A 487 -2.98 2.71 -12.78
N GLU A 488 -3.97 1.84 -13.00
CA GLU A 488 -5.33 2.12 -12.55
C GLU A 488 -5.38 2.17 -11.01
N PRO A 489 -6.21 3.07 -10.41
CA PRO A 489 -6.25 3.25 -8.96
C PRO A 489 -6.50 1.95 -8.16
N ALA A 490 -7.39 1.08 -8.65
CA ALA A 490 -7.69 -0.19 -7.99
C ALA A 490 -6.50 -1.18 -8.04
N THR A 491 -5.79 -1.23 -9.18
CA THR A 491 -4.56 -2.04 -9.33
C THR A 491 -3.44 -1.55 -8.42
N PHE A 492 -3.24 -0.23 -8.36
CA PHE A 492 -2.27 0.40 -7.49
C PHE A 492 -2.59 0.14 -6.00
N ALA A 493 -3.86 0.26 -5.61
CA ALA A 493 -4.32 -0.02 -4.27
C ALA A 493 -4.12 -1.49 -3.86
N ARG A 494 -4.42 -2.44 -4.76
CA ARG A 494 -4.14 -3.87 -4.54
C ARG A 494 -2.66 -4.12 -4.30
N LEU A 495 -1.80 -3.52 -5.12
CA LEU A 495 -0.37 -3.70 -5.03
C LEU A 495 0.21 -3.11 -3.74
N LEU A 496 -0.22 -1.90 -3.36
CA LEU A 496 0.16 -1.29 -2.08
C LEU A 496 -0.33 -2.12 -0.89
N ARG A 497 -1.56 -2.65 -0.94
CA ARG A 497 -2.07 -3.58 0.07
C ARG A 497 -1.14 -4.79 0.19
N PHE A 498 -0.79 -5.43 -0.93
CA PHE A 498 0.12 -6.58 -0.91
C PHE A 498 1.47 -6.23 -0.26
N PHE A 499 2.13 -5.15 -0.70
CA PHE A 499 3.44 -4.75 -0.17
C PHE A 499 3.38 -4.33 1.31
N ALA A 500 2.33 -3.62 1.74
CA ALA A 500 2.12 -3.27 3.15
C ALA A 500 1.99 -4.53 4.01
N HIS A 501 1.18 -5.51 3.59
CA HIS A 501 1.01 -6.77 4.32
C HIS A 501 2.27 -7.62 4.29
N LEU A 502 3.05 -7.60 3.19
CA LEU A 502 4.33 -8.29 3.12
C LEU A 502 5.34 -7.71 4.11
N ILE A 503 5.45 -6.37 4.20
CA ILE A 503 6.29 -5.70 5.18
C ILE A 503 5.89 -6.09 6.60
N LEU A 504 4.58 -6.03 6.91
CA LEU A 504 4.07 -6.33 8.25
C LEU A 504 4.27 -7.80 8.61
N TYR A 505 4.02 -8.73 7.68
CA TYR A 505 4.31 -10.15 7.85
C TYR A 505 5.79 -10.41 8.17
N LEU A 506 6.71 -9.84 7.38
CA LEU A 506 8.15 -10.00 7.59
C LEU A 506 8.62 -9.37 8.92
N ARG A 507 8.04 -8.22 9.32
CA ARG A 507 8.29 -7.61 10.65
C ARG A 507 7.78 -8.49 11.79
N LEU A 508 6.61 -9.13 11.64
CA LEU A 508 6.09 -10.10 12.63
C LEU A 508 7.01 -11.32 12.78
N LEU A 509 7.77 -11.67 11.75
CA LEU A 509 8.81 -12.71 11.81
C LEU A 509 10.19 -12.19 12.25
N SER A 510 10.28 -10.92 12.67
CA SER A 510 11.53 -10.27 13.08
C SER A 510 12.62 -10.24 11.99
N ILE A 511 12.22 -10.22 10.72
CA ILE A 511 13.14 -10.09 9.57
C ILE A 511 13.48 -8.61 9.38
N SER A 512 14.78 -8.30 9.34
CA SER A 512 15.27 -6.94 9.14
C SER A 512 14.97 -6.44 7.71
N LEU A 513 14.44 -5.22 7.60
CA LEU A 513 14.00 -4.61 6.35
C LEU A 513 14.52 -3.15 6.25
N PRO A 514 14.59 -2.57 5.05
CA PRO A 514 14.97 -1.17 4.87
C PRO A 514 13.87 -0.24 5.41
N ASP A 515 14.11 0.37 6.57
CA ASP A 515 13.10 1.16 7.29
C ASP A 515 12.55 2.32 6.48
N PHE A 516 13.41 3.10 5.80
CA PHE A 516 12.99 4.23 4.97
C PHE A 516 12.00 3.82 3.86
N ALA A 517 12.33 2.78 3.09
CA ALA A 517 11.47 2.29 2.01
C ALA A 517 10.17 1.69 2.57
N CYS A 518 10.25 0.90 3.63
CA CYS A 518 9.06 0.32 4.27
C CYS A 518 8.11 1.40 4.81
N ASN A 519 8.65 2.43 5.44
CA ASN A 519 7.89 3.54 5.98
C ASN A 519 7.22 4.36 4.85
N ALA A 520 7.91 4.60 3.73
CA ALA A 520 7.31 5.26 2.57
C ALA A 520 6.13 4.47 1.97
N ILE A 521 6.28 3.15 1.83
CA ILE A 521 5.24 2.26 1.31
C ILE A 521 4.02 2.24 2.23
N LEU A 522 4.24 2.07 3.53
CA LEU A 522 3.16 2.06 4.53
C LEU A 522 2.44 3.41 4.61
N SER A 523 3.17 4.54 4.54
CA SER A 523 2.54 5.87 4.51
C SER A 523 1.69 6.08 3.26
N CYS A 524 2.13 5.59 2.10
CA CYS A 524 1.34 5.64 0.88
C CYS A 524 0.10 4.73 0.97
N TYR A 525 0.23 3.55 1.59
CA TYR A 525 -0.91 2.68 1.83
C TYR A 525 -1.95 3.30 2.78
N VAL A 526 -1.54 4.04 3.82
CA VAL A 526 -2.47 4.81 4.67
C VAL A 526 -3.26 5.83 3.85
N GLN A 527 -2.63 6.54 2.92
CA GLN A 527 -3.32 7.48 2.02
C GLN A 527 -4.33 6.79 1.10
N VAL A 528 -4.04 5.55 0.67
CA VAL A 528 -4.99 4.74 -0.12
C VAL A 528 -6.18 4.32 0.73
N LEU A 529 -5.98 3.92 1.99
CA LEU A 529 -7.09 3.58 2.90
C LEU A 529 -7.99 4.79 3.18
N GLU A 530 -7.37 5.96 3.35
CA GLU A 530 -8.08 7.23 3.48
C GLU A 530 -8.93 7.53 2.22
N ALA A 531 -8.34 7.39 1.03
CA ALA A 531 -9.06 7.57 -0.24
C ALA A 531 -10.17 6.52 -0.46
N ALA A 532 -10.00 5.31 0.09
CA ALA A 532 -11.01 4.25 0.08
C ALA A 532 -12.17 4.49 1.07
N GLY A 533 -12.03 5.44 2.00
CA GLY A 533 -13.00 5.69 3.07
C GLY A 533 -12.93 4.67 4.23
N GLU A 534 -11.85 3.89 4.32
CA GLU A 534 -11.64 2.87 5.37
C GLU A 534 -11.07 3.51 6.65
N THR A 535 -11.84 4.41 7.26
CA THR A 535 -11.40 5.26 8.38
C THR A 535 -10.92 4.46 9.59
N ASP A 536 -11.58 3.33 9.88
CA ASP A 536 -11.29 2.51 11.05
C ASP A 536 -9.93 1.80 10.94
N LEU A 537 -9.46 1.55 9.71
CA LEU A 537 -8.17 0.89 9.47
C LEU A 537 -7.00 1.86 9.49
N VAL A 538 -7.23 3.16 9.25
CA VAL A 538 -6.17 4.18 9.15
C VAL A 538 -5.33 4.25 10.44
N ALA A 539 -5.97 4.27 11.61
CA ALA A 539 -5.27 4.30 12.89
C ALA A 539 -4.40 3.05 13.09
N MET A 540 -4.93 1.87 12.75
CA MET A 540 -4.23 0.60 12.86
C MET A 540 -2.96 0.57 12.01
N TYR A 541 -3.03 0.92 10.73
CA TYR A 541 -1.86 0.90 9.84
C TYR A 541 -0.90 2.06 10.14
N ALA A 542 -1.41 3.24 10.53
CA ALA A 542 -0.55 4.35 10.94
C ALA A 542 0.31 3.99 12.16
N SER A 543 -0.20 3.20 13.11
CA SER A 543 0.58 2.73 14.26
C SER A 543 1.75 1.82 13.92
N SER A 544 1.79 1.26 12.71
CA SER A 544 2.88 0.41 12.23
C SER A 544 4.05 1.17 11.58
N LEU A 545 3.94 2.50 11.46
CA LEU A 545 4.97 3.40 10.96
C LEU A 545 5.94 3.80 12.09
N GLU A 546 7.06 4.42 11.72
CA GLU A 546 7.93 5.07 12.71
C GLU A 546 7.18 6.19 13.45
N PRO A 547 7.45 6.45 14.74
CA PRO A 547 6.61 7.35 15.57
C PRO A 547 6.32 8.73 14.95
N GLN A 548 7.32 9.36 14.32
CA GLN A 548 7.14 10.66 13.66
C GLN A 548 6.26 10.56 12.41
N SER A 549 6.48 9.53 11.60
CA SER A 549 5.70 9.26 10.39
C SER A 549 4.29 8.79 10.69
N ALA A 550 4.11 8.01 11.76
CA ALA A 550 2.82 7.58 12.29
C ALA A 550 1.97 8.78 12.69
N THR A 551 2.54 9.68 13.49
CA THR A 551 1.91 10.93 13.93
C THR A 551 1.51 11.78 12.73
N ARG A 552 2.42 12.00 11.78
CA ARG A 552 2.17 12.85 10.61
C ARG A 552 1.16 12.24 9.63
N SER A 553 1.19 10.92 9.43
CA SER A 553 0.24 10.23 8.53
C SER A 553 -1.17 10.28 9.11
N TYR A 554 -1.33 10.03 10.41
CA TYR A 554 -2.63 10.13 11.06
C TYR A 554 -3.13 11.59 11.14
N ALA A 555 -2.24 12.56 11.36
CA ALA A 555 -2.58 13.99 11.31
C ALA A 555 -3.07 14.44 9.92
N ASN A 556 -2.47 13.92 8.84
CA ASN A 556 -2.95 14.19 7.47
C ASN A 556 -4.37 13.63 7.24
N PHE A 557 -4.68 12.46 7.79
CA PHE A 557 -6.03 11.90 7.78
C PHE A 557 -7.03 12.76 8.56
N LEU A 558 -6.66 13.25 9.76
CA LEU A 558 -7.53 14.15 10.52
C LEU A 558 -7.73 15.50 9.80
N ARG A 559 -6.74 15.97 9.02
CA ARG A 559 -6.84 17.17 8.20
C ARG A 559 -7.84 17.02 7.05
N SER A 560 -7.92 15.85 6.41
CA SER A 560 -8.85 15.64 5.28
C SER A 560 -10.30 15.45 5.72
N MET A 561 -10.53 15.21 7.01
CA MET A 561 -11.86 15.19 7.59
C MET A 561 -12.60 16.51 7.31
N ASP A 562 -13.91 16.45 7.08
CA ASP A 562 -14.73 17.64 6.84
C ASP A 562 -14.50 18.69 7.95
N VAL A 563 -14.13 19.90 7.53
CA VAL A 563 -13.95 21.07 8.39
C VAL A 563 -15.21 21.30 9.25
N ASN A 564 -16.39 21.00 8.71
CA ASN A 564 -17.68 21.15 9.38
C ASN A 564 -18.10 19.95 10.24
N ALA A 565 -17.26 18.92 10.37
CA ALA A 565 -17.53 17.78 11.24
C ALA A 565 -17.87 18.21 12.67
N SER A 566 -18.80 17.49 13.29
CA SER A 566 -19.22 17.75 14.66
C SER A 566 -18.04 17.58 15.63
N ARG A 567 -18.10 18.30 16.76
CA ARG A 567 -17.10 18.18 17.83
C ARG A 567 -16.96 16.73 18.32
N ASP A 568 -18.07 15.99 18.38
CA ASP A 568 -18.08 14.60 18.80
C ASP A 568 -17.39 13.68 17.78
N ALA A 569 -17.59 13.92 16.48
CA ALA A 569 -16.93 13.16 15.41
C ALA A 569 -15.40 13.39 15.43
N LYS A 570 -14.96 14.64 15.61
CA LYS A 570 -13.52 14.96 15.77
C LYS A 570 -12.93 14.31 17.03
N ALA A 571 -13.65 14.37 18.14
CA ALA A 571 -13.23 13.73 19.39
C ALA A 571 -13.11 12.20 19.24
N HIS A 572 -14.05 11.57 18.54
CA HIS A 572 -14.00 10.14 18.25
C HIS A 572 -12.79 9.77 17.38
N ALA A 573 -12.60 10.46 16.25
CA ALA A 573 -11.48 10.24 15.35
C ALA A 573 -10.13 10.42 16.06
N LEU A 574 -10.01 11.41 16.96
CA LEU A 574 -8.78 11.58 17.73
C LEU A 574 -8.56 10.43 18.73
N ARG A 575 -9.61 9.97 19.44
CA ARG A 575 -9.52 8.85 20.39
C ARG A 575 -9.19 7.50 19.74
N GLN A 576 -9.56 7.28 18.47
CA GLN A 576 -9.12 6.08 17.73
C GLN A 576 -7.58 5.97 17.64
N ALA A 577 -6.86 7.10 17.69
CA ALA A 577 -5.40 7.09 17.75
C ALA A 577 -4.89 6.40 19.04
N GLU A 578 -5.57 6.64 20.17
CA GLU A 578 -5.24 6.08 21.48
C GLU A 578 -5.41 4.56 21.50
N GLU A 579 -6.47 4.04 20.88
CA GLU A 579 -6.75 2.60 20.78
C GLU A 579 -5.61 1.83 20.10
N HIS A 580 -4.86 2.49 19.20
CA HIS A 580 -3.73 1.91 18.47
C HIS A 580 -2.36 2.36 18.99
N ASN A 581 -2.28 2.94 20.19
CA ASN A 581 -1.04 3.41 20.85
C ASN A 581 -0.32 4.56 20.13
N LEU A 582 -1.04 5.43 19.43
CA LEU A 582 -0.50 6.69 18.93
C LEU A 582 -0.59 7.77 20.03
N ASP A 583 0.41 8.66 20.08
CA ASP A 583 0.39 9.80 21.01
C ASP A 583 -0.64 10.83 20.55
N LEU A 584 -1.76 10.88 21.26
CA LEU A 584 -2.89 11.77 21.02
C LEU A 584 -2.48 13.25 21.00
N ALA A 585 -1.58 13.66 21.91
CA ALA A 585 -1.14 15.03 22.01
C ALA A 585 -0.20 15.41 20.84
N ALA A 586 0.69 14.50 20.45
CA ALA A 586 1.54 14.69 19.28
C ALA A 586 0.72 14.77 17.98
N VAL A 587 -0.28 13.90 17.82
CA VAL A 587 -1.19 13.90 16.67
C VAL A 587 -1.97 15.21 16.59
N ALA A 588 -2.56 15.67 17.70
CA ALA A 588 -3.32 16.91 17.72
C ALA A 588 -2.44 18.12 17.37
N ARG A 589 -1.24 18.22 17.95
CA ARG A 589 -0.26 19.26 17.62
C ARG A 589 0.12 19.25 16.13
N CYS A 590 0.47 18.08 15.61
CA CYS A 590 0.87 17.93 14.21
C CYS A 590 -0.27 18.29 13.25
N THR A 591 -1.52 17.94 13.60
CA THR A 591 -2.70 18.27 12.78
C THR A 591 -2.87 19.79 12.67
N VAL A 592 -2.74 20.52 13.79
CA VAL A 592 -2.82 21.99 13.77
C VAL A 592 -1.65 22.61 13.02
N GLU A 593 -0.43 22.11 13.23
CA GLU A 593 0.78 22.56 12.54
C GLU A 593 0.63 22.44 11.01
N ILE A 594 0.17 21.30 10.50
CA ILE A 594 -0.03 21.09 9.06
C ILE A 594 -1.05 22.08 8.48
N VAL A 595 -2.18 22.29 9.17
CA VAL A 595 -3.22 23.24 8.71
C VAL A 595 -2.67 24.68 8.73
N PHE A 596 -1.88 25.03 9.74
CA PHE A 596 -1.31 26.37 9.87
C PHE A 596 -0.25 26.64 8.82
N ASP A 597 0.69 25.71 8.60
CA ASP A 597 1.74 25.83 7.58
C ASP A 597 1.16 25.99 6.16
N GLU A 598 0.02 25.35 5.89
CA GLU A 598 -0.68 25.43 4.61
C GLU A 598 -1.43 26.76 4.43
N LEU A 599 -2.19 27.19 5.44
CA LEU A 599 -3.13 28.31 5.30
C LEU A 599 -2.60 29.67 5.76
N PHE A 600 -1.61 29.72 6.66
CA PHE A 600 -1.03 31.00 7.13
C PHE A 600 -0.42 31.80 5.97
N PRO A 601 0.40 31.21 5.08
CA PRO A 601 1.00 31.96 3.98
C PRO A 601 -0.06 32.51 3.01
N THR A 602 -1.13 31.76 2.75
CA THR A 602 -2.23 32.18 1.86
C THR A 602 -2.92 33.44 2.37
N ILE A 603 -3.25 33.49 3.67
CA ILE A 603 -3.90 34.65 4.28
C ILE A 603 -3.01 35.90 4.24
N MET A 604 -1.69 35.72 4.44
CA MET A 604 -0.74 36.83 4.34
C MET A 604 -0.57 37.31 2.90
N SER A 605 -0.51 36.39 1.92
CA SER A 605 -0.40 36.77 0.51
C SER A 605 -1.64 37.51 -0.02
N ASP A 606 -2.84 37.14 0.44
CA ASP A 606 -4.08 37.84 0.09
C ASP A 606 -4.05 39.32 0.55
N PHE A 607 -3.31 39.60 1.62
CA PHE A 607 -3.13 40.95 2.16
C PHE A 607 -2.03 41.73 1.44
N ASP A 608 -0.93 41.06 1.07
CA ASP A 608 0.23 41.67 0.41
C ASP A 608 0.04 41.90 -1.11
N GLU A 609 -1.02 41.38 -1.74
CA GLU A 609 -1.26 41.54 -3.18
C GLU A 609 -1.39 43.04 -3.55
N PRO A 610 -0.54 43.57 -4.45
CA PRO A 610 -0.46 45.00 -4.71
C PRO A 610 -1.58 45.44 -5.67
N THR A 611 -2.83 45.45 -5.20
CA THR A 611 -3.83 46.37 -5.75
C THR A 611 -3.54 47.78 -5.25
N GLY A 612 -2.43 48.36 -5.74
CA GLY A 612 -2.08 49.77 -5.69
C GLY A 612 -2.18 50.47 -4.34
N PHE A 613 -1.02 50.86 -3.79
CA PHE A 613 -0.83 51.77 -2.65
C PHE A 613 -1.30 53.22 -2.91
N GLY A 614 -2.49 53.35 -3.52
CA GLY A 614 -3.18 54.55 -3.97
C GLY A 614 -4.63 54.27 -4.43
N GLY A 615 -5.11 53.03 -4.32
CA GLY A 615 -6.51 52.68 -4.55
C GLY A 615 -7.31 52.90 -3.28
N ALA A 616 -8.12 53.96 -3.25
CA ALA A 616 -9.26 54.03 -2.35
C ALA A 616 -9.98 52.67 -2.34
N LEU A 617 -10.28 52.15 -1.15
CA LEU A 617 -11.26 51.09 -0.92
C LEU A 617 -12.59 51.56 -1.54
N LYS A 618 -12.77 51.32 -2.84
CA LYS A 618 -14.05 51.50 -3.51
C LYS A 618 -14.89 50.28 -3.15
N THR A 619 -15.51 50.33 -1.98
CA THR A 619 -16.86 49.79 -1.90
C THR A 619 -17.70 50.53 -2.94
N ARG A 620 -18.71 49.87 -3.50
CA ARG A 620 -19.65 50.42 -4.49
C ARG A 620 -20.45 51.65 -3.96
N ALA A 621 -20.10 52.20 -2.79
CA ALA A 621 -20.62 53.42 -2.21
C ALA A 621 -19.53 54.19 -1.42
N GLY A 622 -18.75 55.01 -2.12
CA GLY A 622 -18.04 56.15 -1.52
C GLY A 622 -16.75 55.85 -0.73
N THR A 623 -15.92 56.88 -0.62
CA THR A 623 -14.70 56.94 0.21
C THR A 623 -15.06 56.76 1.68
N GLY A 624 -15.08 55.53 2.16
CA GLY A 624 -15.30 55.19 3.57
C GLY A 624 -13.97 54.95 4.30
N LYS A 625 -13.80 55.60 5.45
CA LYS A 625 -12.97 55.12 6.58
C LYS A 625 -13.12 53.60 6.73
N LEU A 626 -12.09 52.92 7.27
CA LEU A 626 -12.23 51.54 7.76
C LEU A 626 -13.62 51.36 8.40
N ASP A 627 -14.53 50.70 7.68
CA ASP A 627 -15.83 50.30 8.22
C ASP A 627 -15.59 48.98 8.98
N ALA A 628 -14.62 49.02 9.91
CA ALA A 628 -14.05 47.90 10.67
C ALA A 628 -15.03 47.33 11.71
N LEU A 629 -16.33 47.42 11.42
CA LEU A 629 -17.43 47.16 12.33
C LEU A 629 -18.59 46.42 11.67
N LYS A 630 -18.33 45.64 10.62
CA LYS A 630 -19.27 44.58 10.26
C LYS A 630 -18.82 43.27 10.91
N PHE A 631 -19.42 42.96 12.05
CA PHE A 631 -19.48 41.58 12.56
C PHE A 631 -20.27 40.66 11.63
N ASP A 632 -20.96 41.22 10.63
CA ASP A 632 -21.81 40.48 9.68
C ASP A 632 -21.07 40.04 8.40
N VAL A 633 -19.73 40.03 8.41
CA VAL A 633 -18.95 39.50 7.26
C VAL A 633 -18.90 37.98 7.36
N ARG A 634 -19.39 37.30 6.31
CA ARG A 634 -19.24 35.84 6.20
C ARG A 634 -17.76 35.48 6.25
N GLN A 635 -17.43 34.57 7.17
CA GLN A 635 -16.10 34.00 7.30
C GLN A 635 -15.70 33.30 6.00
N ASP A 636 -14.47 33.51 5.57
CA ASP A 636 -13.90 32.79 4.44
C ASP A 636 -13.63 31.32 4.82
N ALA A 637 -13.66 30.41 3.85
CA ALA A 637 -13.47 28.98 4.10
C ALA A 637 -12.11 28.68 4.77
N ASN A 638 -11.07 29.42 4.38
CA ASN A 638 -9.73 29.30 4.97
C ASN A 638 -9.68 29.81 6.42
N GLU A 639 -10.39 30.90 6.71
CA GLU A 639 -10.52 31.43 8.07
C GLU A 639 -11.26 30.43 8.97
N GLU A 640 -12.32 29.80 8.46
CA GLU A 640 -13.07 28.80 9.19
C GLU A 640 -12.24 27.56 9.47
N ALA A 641 -11.49 27.06 8.48
CA ALA A 641 -10.58 25.93 8.67
C ALA A 641 -9.53 26.19 9.77
N LEU A 642 -8.91 27.38 9.79
CA LEU A 642 -7.94 27.76 10.83
C LEU A 642 -8.55 27.81 12.23
N VAL A 643 -9.72 28.45 12.38
CA VAL A 643 -10.40 28.51 13.68
C VAL A 643 -10.78 27.11 14.15
N ARG A 644 -11.22 26.24 13.24
CA ARG A 644 -11.63 24.87 13.54
C ARG A 644 -10.48 23.90 13.76
N ALA A 645 -9.26 24.25 13.33
CA ALA A 645 -8.07 23.46 13.63
C ALA A 645 -7.75 23.49 15.13
N ILE A 646 -7.97 24.63 15.79
CA ILE A 646 -7.74 24.76 17.25
C ILE A 646 -8.58 23.75 18.05
N ASP A 647 -9.76 23.35 17.56
CA ASP A 647 -10.61 22.35 18.23
C ASP A 647 -9.82 21.06 18.57
N TRP A 648 -8.87 20.63 17.71
CA TRP A 648 -8.05 19.43 17.92
C TRP A 648 -7.23 19.47 19.23
N LEU A 649 -6.80 20.66 19.66
CA LEU A 649 -6.02 20.88 20.90
C LEU A 649 -6.91 21.05 22.14
N THR A 650 -8.24 21.00 21.99
CA THR A 650 -9.18 21.21 23.10
C THR A 650 -9.74 19.90 23.67
N PHE A 651 -9.40 18.76 23.08
CA PHE A 651 -9.92 17.46 23.49
C PHE A 651 -9.13 16.81 24.64
N ASP A 652 -7.84 17.16 24.78
CA ASP A 652 -6.96 16.58 25.80
C ASP A 652 -6.27 17.64 26.67
N PRO A 653 -6.32 17.52 28.01
CA PRO A 653 -5.71 18.48 28.92
C PRO A 653 -4.22 18.74 28.70
N SER A 654 -3.45 17.76 28.20
CA SER A 654 -2.01 17.97 27.95
C SER A 654 -1.74 18.98 26.83
N THR A 655 -2.71 19.18 25.93
CA THR A 655 -2.62 20.10 24.79
C THR A 655 -3.25 21.47 25.04
N TYR A 656 -3.85 21.73 26.21
CA TYR A 656 -4.51 23.02 26.50
C TYR A 656 -3.55 24.21 26.48
N ALA A 657 -2.29 24.00 26.89
CA ALA A 657 -1.25 25.02 26.81
C ALA A 657 -0.93 25.39 25.34
N ASP A 658 -0.90 24.39 24.47
CA ASP A 658 -0.68 24.57 23.04
C ASP A 658 -1.88 25.27 22.40
N ALA A 659 -3.11 24.92 22.78
CA ALA A 659 -4.34 25.56 22.29
C ALA A 659 -4.34 27.08 22.53
N ILE A 660 -3.92 27.52 23.72
CA ILE A 660 -3.84 28.96 24.07
C ILE A 660 -2.74 29.65 23.26
N THR A 661 -1.57 29.03 23.17
CA THR A 661 -0.42 29.59 22.44
C THR A 661 -0.74 29.75 20.95
N GLN A 662 -1.34 28.74 20.33
CA GLN A 662 -1.75 28.75 18.92
C GLN A 662 -2.94 29.68 18.68
N SER A 663 -3.90 29.77 19.61
CA SER A 663 -5.00 30.74 19.54
C SER A 663 -4.50 32.18 19.58
N ASN A 664 -3.48 32.48 20.40
CA ASN A 664 -2.86 33.81 20.42
C ASN A 664 -2.18 34.12 19.09
N ALA A 665 -1.42 33.17 18.52
CA ALA A 665 -0.79 33.32 17.21
C ALA A 665 -1.81 33.57 16.09
N LEU A 666 -2.91 32.81 16.07
CA LEU A 666 -3.97 32.98 15.10
C LEU A 666 -4.72 34.31 15.28
N THR A 667 -4.91 34.77 16.53
CA THR A 667 -5.49 36.10 16.82
C THR A 667 -4.59 37.21 16.27
N ARG A 668 -3.26 37.10 16.43
CA ARG A 668 -2.32 38.06 15.85
C ARG A 668 -2.41 38.12 14.32
N LEU A 669 -2.47 36.96 13.65
CA LEU A 669 -2.63 36.86 12.19
C LEU A 669 -3.92 37.53 11.70
N PHE A 670 -5.05 37.25 12.35
CA PHE A 670 -6.33 37.84 11.94
C PHE A 670 -6.39 39.35 12.20
N LEU A 671 -5.85 39.83 13.32
CA LEU A 671 -5.87 41.26 13.63
C LEU A 671 -4.91 42.05 12.73
N SER A 672 -3.72 41.52 12.43
CA SER A 672 -2.76 42.18 11.52
C SER A 672 -3.26 42.28 10.08
N THR A 673 -4.07 41.33 9.64
CA THR A 673 -4.68 41.31 8.29
C THR A 673 -6.08 41.95 8.23
N GLY A 674 -6.59 42.50 9.35
CA GLY A 674 -7.89 43.20 9.41
C GLY A 674 -9.12 42.30 9.50
N ARG A 675 -8.96 40.98 9.73
CA ARG A 675 -10.03 39.97 9.81
C ARG A 675 -10.63 39.88 11.22
N LEU A 676 -11.20 41.00 11.70
CA LEU A 676 -11.69 41.15 13.08
C LEU A 676 -12.79 40.14 13.49
N HIS A 677 -13.69 39.79 12.56
CA HIS A 677 -14.76 38.82 12.82
C HIS A 677 -14.21 37.42 13.10
N ALA A 678 -13.24 36.93 12.30
CA ALA A 678 -12.62 35.63 12.49
C ALA A 678 -11.91 35.52 13.84
N ALA A 679 -11.22 36.59 14.27
CA ALA A 679 -10.59 36.66 15.58
C ALA A 679 -11.61 36.64 16.74
N LYS A 680 -12.78 37.28 16.57
CA LYS A 680 -13.88 37.18 17.53
C LYS A 680 -14.44 35.76 17.61
N VAL A 681 -14.73 35.14 16.47
CA VAL A 681 -15.25 33.76 16.42
C VAL A 681 -14.29 32.79 17.12
N LEU A 682 -12.98 32.96 16.91
CA LEU A 682 -11.96 32.19 17.63
C LEU A 682 -12.07 32.34 19.14
N ARG A 683 -12.18 33.58 19.65
CA ARG A 683 -12.37 33.86 21.08
C ARG A 683 -13.61 33.15 21.64
N ASP A 684 -14.74 33.28 20.94
CA ASP A 684 -16.05 32.77 21.41
C ASP A 684 -16.14 31.24 21.37
N ARG A 685 -15.35 30.60 20.51
CA ARG A 685 -15.33 29.13 20.34
C ARG A 685 -14.51 28.41 21.41
N MET A 686 -13.58 29.10 22.08
CA MET A 686 -12.73 28.48 23.10
C MET A 686 -13.57 27.86 24.22
N PRO A 687 -13.44 26.54 24.49
CA PRO A 687 -14.26 25.88 25.50
C PRO A 687 -13.97 26.41 26.91
N SER A 688 -15.00 26.50 27.75
CA SER A 688 -14.88 26.97 29.13
C SER A 688 -13.96 26.08 29.97
N GLU A 689 -13.84 24.80 29.63
CA GLU A 689 -12.92 23.86 30.29
C GLU A 689 -11.48 24.33 30.15
N VAL A 690 -11.05 24.69 28.92
CA VAL A 690 -9.71 25.20 28.64
C VAL A 690 -9.50 26.51 29.40
N LEU A 691 -10.45 27.44 29.34
CA LEU A 691 -10.37 28.74 30.01
C LEU A 691 -10.29 28.63 31.54
N SER A 692 -11.01 27.67 32.14
CA SER A 692 -10.99 27.45 33.58
C SER A 692 -9.67 26.86 34.09
N SER A 693 -8.92 26.20 33.20
CA SER A 693 -7.66 25.54 33.54
C SER A 693 -6.42 26.44 33.41
N VAL A 694 -6.56 27.65 32.82
CA VAL A 694 -5.43 28.55 32.47
C VAL A 694 -4.45 28.77 33.62
N ASP A 695 -4.95 29.00 34.83
CA ASP A 695 -4.11 29.26 36.02
C ASP A 695 -3.28 28.05 36.46
N SER A 696 -3.68 26.84 36.06
CA SER A 696 -3.01 25.59 36.38
C SER A 696 -2.08 25.06 35.28
N LEU A 697 -2.14 25.65 34.08
CA LEU A 697 -1.34 25.21 32.94
C LEU A 697 0.08 25.77 33.01
N ALA A 698 1.04 24.98 32.51
CA ALA A 698 2.45 25.37 32.40
C ALA A 698 2.70 26.33 31.21
N ILE A 699 2.02 27.47 31.20
CA ILE A 699 2.10 28.48 30.14
C ILE A 699 2.95 29.67 30.63
N SER A 700 3.73 30.24 29.73
CA SER A 700 4.51 31.45 30.03
C SER A 700 3.58 32.64 30.32
N MET A 701 3.95 33.46 31.30
CA MET A 701 3.14 34.59 31.77
C MET A 701 2.77 35.56 30.65
N ASP A 702 3.67 35.76 29.68
CA ASP A 702 3.46 36.61 28.52
C ASP A 702 2.29 36.15 27.62
N GLN A 703 2.10 34.84 27.44
CA GLN A 703 0.97 34.28 26.69
C GLN A 703 -0.36 34.48 27.42
N ASN A 704 -0.38 34.34 28.76
CA ASN A 704 -1.57 34.59 29.58
C ASN A 704 -1.97 36.07 29.55
N VAL A 705 -0.98 36.97 29.67
CA VAL A 705 -1.20 38.42 29.53
C VAL A 705 -1.75 38.75 28.14
N GLU A 706 -1.20 38.15 27.08
CA GLU A 706 -1.69 38.35 25.72
C GLU A 706 -3.14 37.88 25.55
N ARG A 707 -3.48 36.69 26.04
CA ARG A 707 -4.86 36.16 25.96
C ARG A 707 -5.87 37.03 26.69
N SER A 708 -5.52 37.54 27.87
CA SER A 708 -6.36 38.46 28.64
C SER A 708 -6.49 39.82 27.95
N ALA A 709 -5.43 40.29 27.30
CA ALA A 709 -5.44 41.51 26.51
C ALA A 709 -6.40 41.41 25.31
N TRP A 710 -6.47 40.25 24.63
CA TRP A 710 -7.47 39.99 23.58
C TRP A 710 -8.90 40.02 24.13
N ASP A 711 -9.13 39.40 25.28
CA ASP A 711 -10.45 39.38 25.92
C ASP A 711 -10.96 40.79 26.26
N THR A 712 -10.08 41.59 26.84
CA THR A 712 -10.37 42.99 27.20
C THR A 712 -10.68 43.81 25.95
N PHE A 713 -9.91 43.62 24.87
CA PHE A 713 -10.10 44.31 23.60
C PHE A 713 -11.48 44.02 22.97
N PHE A 714 -11.84 42.74 22.82
CA PHE A 714 -13.12 42.39 22.23
C PHE A 714 -14.30 42.77 23.12
N THR A 715 -14.14 42.72 24.45
CA THR A 715 -15.19 43.16 25.40
C THR A 715 -15.45 44.67 25.28
N ALA A 716 -14.40 45.48 25.17
CA ALA A 716 -14.53 46.93 24.95
C ALA A 716 -15.20 47.24 23.60
N LEU A 717 -14.80 46.52 22.55
CA LEU A 717 -15.39 46.62 21.23
C LEU A 717 -16.88 46.27 21.22
N GLU A 718 -17.29 45.21 21.92
CA GLU A 718 -18.68 44.80 22.06
C GLU A 718 -19.52 45.81 22.84
N ALA A 719 -18.96 46.44 23.87
CA ALA A 719 -19.61 47.54 24.58
C ALA A 719 -19.88 48.74 23.64
N HIS A 720 -18.94 49.03 22.74
CA HIS A 720 -19.10 50.04 21.69
C HIS A 720 -20.19 49.68 20.67
N VAL A 721 -20.30 48.41 20.28
CA VAL A 721 -21.37 47.91 19.41
C VAL A 721 -22.72 48.04 20.10
N ALA A 722 -22.80 47.66 21.38
CA ALA A 722 -24.00 47.81 22.19
C ALA A 722 -24.43 49.28 22.31
N TYR A 723 -23.49 50.20 22.55
CA TYR A 723 -23.74 51.64 22.49
C TYR A 723 -24.31 52.06 21.13
N LYS A 724 -23.64 51.71 20.03
CA LYS A 724 -24.06 52.11 18.69
C LYS A 724 -25.45 51.57 18.33
N HIS A 725 -25.74 50.33 18.70
CA HIS A 725 -27.06 49.73 18.52
C HIS A 725 -28.12 50.47 19.36
N PHE A 726 -27.82 50.75 20.63
CA PHE A 726 -28.71 51.50 21.52
C PHE A 726 -28.95 52.95 21.03
N TRP A 727 -27.92 53.59 20.50
CA TRP A 727 -27.94 54.95 19.99
C TRP A 727 -28.69 55.09 18.65
N THR A 728 -28.59 54.08 17.78
CA THR A 728 -29.29 54.05 16.48
C THR A 728 -30.76 53.67 16.62
N THR A 729 -31.11 52.85 17.62
CA THR A 729 -32.50 52.50 17.98
C THR A 729 -33.19 53.53 18.86
N ARG A 730 -32.59 54.74 19.01
CA ARG A 730 -33.13 55.81 19.85
C ARG A 730 -34.52 56.27 19.39
N PRO A 731 -35.43 56.60 20.32
CA PRO A 731 -36.74 57.12 19.98
C PRO A 731 -36.68 58.49 19.27
N ALA A 732 -37.53 58.68 18.25
CA ALA A 732 -37.52 59.87 17.39
C ALA A 732 -37.74 61.20 18.15
N ASP A 733 -38.40 61.16 19.31
CA ASP A 733 -38.70 62.34 20.13
C ASP A 733 -37.48 62.93 20.85
N VAL A 734 -36.36 62.21 20.91
CA VAL A 734 -35.10 62.71 21.51
C VAL A 734 -34.36 63.66 20.54
N ILE A 735 -34.64 63.59 19.24
CA ILE A 735 -33.95 64.37 18.18
C ILE A 735 -34.44 65.83 18.13
N ARG A 736 -35.65 66.11 18.64
CA ARG A 736 -36.29 67.43 18.52
C ARG A 736 -36.35 68.12 19.88
N SER A 737 -35.20 68.54 20.42
CA SER A 737 -35.16 69.23 21.71
C SER A 737 -35.36 70.76 21.63
N ASN A 738 -35.28 71.42 20.46
CA ASN A 738 -35.28 72.89 20.44
C ASN A 738 -36.36 73.62 19.63
N ASP A 739 -37.10 73.00 18.70
CA ASP A 739 -38.10 73.74 17.91
C ASP A 739 -39.37 72.91 17.62
N ALA A 740 -40.38 73.00 18.50
CA ALA A 740 -41.81 72.97 18.15
C ALA A 740 -42.68 73.05 19.41
N THR A 741 -43.41 74.15 19.54
CA THR A 741 -44.51 74.35 20.47
C THR A 741 -45.72 73.51 20.05
N GLY A 742 -46.00 72.39 20.74
CA GLY A 742 -47.29 71.70 20.65
C GLY A 742 -47.28 70.26 21.18
N PRO A 743 -48.28 69.83 21.98
CA PRO A 743 -48.36 68.44 22.42
C PRO A 743 -48.90 67.56 21.29
N ARG A 744 -48.17 66.50 20.92
CA ARG A 744 -48.69 65.42 20.07
C ARG A 744 -48.68 64.10 20.84
N ALA A 745 -49.78 63.36 20.68
CA ALA A 745 -49.95 62.01 21.19
C ALA A 745 -48.92 61.08 20.53
N GLY A 746 -48.15 60.36 21.35
CA GLY A 746 -47.13 59.40 20.91
C GLY A 746 -45.72 59.62 21.46
N GLY A 747 -45.46 60.73 22.16
CA GLY A 747 -44.15 61.01 22.76
C GLY A 747 -43.87 60.17 24.02
N LEU A 748 -42.62 59.74 24.20
CA LEU A 748 -42.15 59.10 25.45
C LEU A 748 -42.61 59.88 26.70
N SER A 749 -43.12 59.14 27.69
CA SER A 749 -43.41 59.69 29.02
C SER A 749 -42.16 60.30 29.64
N LYS A 750 -42.32 61.30 30.52
CA LYS A 750 -41.21 61.92 31.27
C LYS A 750 -40.38 60.88 32.02
N LEU A 751 -41.03 59.84 32.54
CA LEU A 751 -40.37 58.71 33.23
C LEU A 751 -39.58 57.83 32.25
N GLU A 752 -40.12 57.56 31.06
CA GLU A 752 -39.46 56.74 30.04
C GLU A 752 -38.23 57.45 29.46
N ARG A 753 -38.31 58.78 29.25
CA ARG A 753 -37.16 59.59 28.84
C ARG A 753 -36.05 59.55 29.89
N MET A 754 -36.40 59.71 31.17
CA MET A 754 -35.43 59.65 32.27
C MET A 754 -34.78 58.26 32.38
N ASN A 755 -35.56 57.18 32.25
CA ASN A 755 -35.03 55.82 32.26
C ASN A 755 -34.13 55.54 31.05
N TRP A 756 -34.48 56.02 29.86
CA TRP A 756 -33.66 55.88 28.65
C TRP A 756 -32.34 56.65 28.76
N THR A 757 -32.37 57.90 29.25
CA THR A 757 -31.15 58.69 29.50
C THR A 757 -30.26 58.07 30.58
N LYS A 758 -30.84 57.37 31.56
CA LYS A 758 -30.06 56.59 32.53
C LYS A 758 -29.42 55.36 31.88
N ALA A 759 -30.13 54.65 31.00
CA ALA A 759 -29.63 53.47 30.29
C ALA A 759 -28.49 53.82 29.29
N LEU A 760 -28.74 54.72 28.33
CA LEU A 760 -27.99 55.98 28.31
C LEU A 760 -26.55 56.01 28.85
N SER A 761 -26.46 56.74 29.96
CA SER A 761 -25.26 56.92 30.79
C SER A 761 -24.58 55.60 31.11
N GLN A 762 -25.33 54.56 31.51
CA GLN A 762 -24.75 53.28 31.89
C GLN A 762 -23.99 52.61 30.73
N VAL A 763 -24.56 52.59 29.53
CA VAL A 763 -23.93 51.99 28.35
C VAL A 763 -22.69 52.78 27.92
N VAL A 764 -22.76 54.11 27.97
CA VAL A 764 -21.63 55.00 27.64
C VAL A 764 -20.52 54.88 28.69
N GLU A 765 -20.86 54.89 29.98
CA GLU A 765 -19.91 54.70 31.09
C GLU A 765 -19.21 53.35 30.98
N GLN A 766 -19.97 52.26 30.74
CA GLN A 766 -19.40 50.93 30.57
C GLN A 766 -18.42 50.86 29.39
N ALA A 767 -18.80 51.37 28.22
CA ALA A 767 -17.92 51.38 27.05
C ALA A 767 -16.67 52.25 27.28
N ARG A 768 -16.83 53.43 27.90
CA ARG A 768 -15.74 54.32 28.28
C ARG A 768 -14.77 53.62 29.25
N ASP A 769 -15.27 53.03 30.32
CA ASP A 769 -14.43 52.46 31.37
C ASP A 769 -13.60 51.28 30.82
N LEU A 770 -14.18 50.47 29.92
CA LEU A 770 -13.47 49.39 29.22
C LEU A 770 -12.38 49.91 28.26
N ASP A 771 -12.66 50.97 27.51
CA ASP A 771 -11.64 51.59 26.64
C ASP A 771 -10.52 52.23 27.47
N LEU A 772 -10.85 52.89 28.58
CA LEU A 772 -9.86 53.47 29.47
C LEU A 772 -8.96 52.39 30.10
N ILE A 773 -9.51 51.22 30.43
CA ILE A 773 -8.73 50.06 30.87
C ILE A 773 -7.68 49.68 29.80
N LEU A 774 -8.04 49.65 28.51
CA LEU A 774 -7.09 49.35 27.43
C LEU A 774 -6.01 50.43 27.29
N LEU A 775 -6.42 51.70 27.31
CA LEU A 775 -5.52 52.84 27.11
C LEU A 775 -4.56 53.05 28.29
N GLN A 776 -4.99 52.78 29.53
CA GLN A 776 -4.21 53.03 30.74
C GLN A 776 -3.45 51.82 31.27
N ARG A 777 -3.62 50.62 30.70
CA ARG A 777 -2.92 49.39 31.15
C ARG A 777 -1.92 48.84 30.14
N ASP A 778 -1.31 49.72 29.34
CA ASP A 778 -0.24 49.34 28.41
C ASP A 778 -0.61 48.11 27.55
N TRP A 779 -1.82 48.12 26.99
CA TRP A 779 -2.38 47.01 26.24
C TRP A 779 -1.39 46.49 25.19
N LEU A 780 -1.10 45.19 25.24
CA LEU A 780 -0.13 44.47 24.38
C LEU A 780 1.33 44.94 24.44
N LYS A 781 1.74 45.81 25.37
CA LYS A 781 3.15 46.13 25.61
C LYS A 781 3.79 45.08 26.52
N ILE A 782 3.88 43.87 26.00
CA ILE A 782 4.30 42.71 26.77
C ILE A 782 5.85 42.64 26.76
N PRO A 783 6.52 42.58 27.92
CA PRO A 783 7.96 42.45 27.98
C PRO A 783 8.37 41.01 27.62
N LEU A 784 8.82 40.80 26.38
CA LEU A 784 9.23 39.49 25.87
C LEU A 784 10.66 39.06 26.29
N ASN A 785 11.19 39.65 27.38
CA ASN A 785 12.60 39.53 27.78
C ASN A 785 12.98 38.14 28.32
N GLY A 786 12.01 37.25 28.58
CA GLY A 786 12.23 35.90 29.10
C GLY A 786 12.35 34.81 28.01
N SER A 787 11.87 35.07 26.79
CA SER A 787 12.01 34.17 25.63
C SER A 787 13.31 34.52 24.91
N GLY A 788 14.34 33.67 25.03
CA GLY A 788 15.68 33.90 24.49
C GLY A 788 15.66 34.61 23.13
N GLY A 789 16.36 35.75 23.05
CA GLY A 789 16.35 36.63 21.88
C GLY A 789 16.55 35.85 20.59
N GLY A 790 15.54 35.92 19.72
CA GLY A 790 15.46 35.15 18.49
C GLY A 790 14.46 35.79 17.51
N LEU A 791 14.53 35.36 16.26
CA LEU A 791 13.73 35.90 15.15
C LEU A 791 12.21 35.81 15.40
N GLU A 792 11.74 34.77 16.09
CA GLU A 792 10.32 34.60 16.43
C GLU A 792 9.85 35.63 17.47
N THR A 793 10.65 35.89 18.49
CA THR A 793 10.34 36.91 19.52
C THR A 793 10.29 38.30 18.90
N GLU A 794 11.22 38.61 17.99
CA GLU A 794 11.22 39.87 17.24
C GLU A 794 10.02 39.98 16.31
N ARG A 795 9.66 38.89 15.62
CA ARG A 795 8.45 38.83 14.78
C ARG A 795 7.21 39.10 15.61
N ARG A 796 7.02 38.39 16.73
CA ARG A 796 5.89 38.60 17.64
C ARG A 796 5.86 40.02 18.20
N ALA A 797 7.00 40.60 18.57
CA ALA A 797 7.08 41.98 19.03
C ALA A 797 6.60 42.97 17.96
N ARG A 798 6.98 42.73 16.69
CA ARG A 798 6.55 43.52 15.55
C ARG A 798 5.05 43.36 15.28
N GLU A 799 4.53 42.14 15.26
CA GLU A 799 3.09 41.87 15.09
C GLU A 799 2.26 42.61 16.16
N LEU A 800 2.65 42.50 17.43
CA LEU A 800 1.97 43.19 18.52
C LEU A 800 2.05 44.72 18.39
N PHE A 801 3.18 45.23 17.90
CA PHE A 801 3.34 46.67 17.62
C PHE A 801 2.42 47.13 16.49
N ASP A 802 2.39 46.42 15.36
CA ASP A 802 1.56 46.77 14.21
C ASP A 802 0.06 46.72 14.53
N ILE A 803 -0.37 45.73 15.34
CA ILE A 803 -1.74 45.63 15.85
C ILE A 803 -2.08 46.85 16.72
N ARG A 804 -1.19 47.27 17.62
CA ARG A 804 -1.42 48.47 18.44
C ARG A 804 -1.55 49.73 17.59
N GLN A 805 -0.69 49.92 16.60
CA GLN A 805 -0.74 51.07 15.69
C GLN A 805 -1.99 51.11 14.81
N THR A 806 -2.68 49.97 14.66
CA THR A 806 -3.92 49.86 13.91
C THR A 806 -5.13 50.16 14.81
N TYR A 807 -5.24 49.48 15.96
CA TYR A 807 -6.46 49.49 16.75
C TYR A 807 -6.48 50.51 17.90
N ILE A 808 -5.33 50.95 18.45
CA ILE A 808 -5.33 51.98 19.51
C ILE A 808 -5.86 53.33 18.99
N PRO A 809 -5.37 53.87 17.85
CA PRO A 809 -5.93 55.09 17.29
C PRO A 809 -7.43 54.96 17.01
N GLU A 810 -7.85 53.79 16.54
CA GLU A 810 -9.24 53.53 16.24
C GLU A 810 -10.14 53.50 17.50
N ILE A 811 -9.70 52.87 18.60
CA ILE A 811 -10.40 52.90 19.89
C ILE A 811 -10.55 54.33 20.38
N VAL A 812 -9.47 55.13 20.37
CA VAL A 812 -9.51 56.54 20.81
C VAL A 812 -10.49 57.35 19.98
N LEU A 813 -10.46 57.20 18.65
CA LEU A 813 -11.38 57.92 17.76
C LEU A 813 -12.84 57.52 18.00
N ARG A 814 -13.11 56.24 18.23
CA ARG A 814 -14.46 55.74 18.52
C ARG A 814 -14.99 56.23 19.87
N LEU A 815 -14.15 56.19 20.90
CA LEU A 815 -14.47 56.73 22.22
C LEU A 815 -14.77 58.23 22.14
N HIS A 816 -13.95 59.00 21.41
CA HIS A 816 -14.17 60.42 21.17
C HIS A 816 -15.52 60.68 20.49
N ASP A 817 -15.79 59.97 19.40
CA ASP A 817 -17.03 60.10 18.63
C ASP A 817 -18.25 59.74 19.49
N MET A 818 -18.19 58.65 20.25
CA MET A 818 -19.25 58.25 21.19
C MET A 818 -19.54 59.35 22.22
N LEU A 819 -18.50 59.93 22.82
CA LEU A 819 -18.65 60.97 23.84
C LEU A 819 -19.20 62.28 23.24
N VAL A 820 -18.76 62.66 22.03
CA VAL A 820 -19.28 63.85 21.33
C VAL A 820 -20.73 63.63 20.87
N GLU A 821 -21.08 62.48 20.30
CA GLU A 821 -22.46 62.19 19.86
C GLU A 821 -23.44 62.17 21.04
N SER A 822 -23.06 61.49 22.12
CA SER A 822 -23.88 61.38 23.33
C SER A 822 -23.98 62.69 24.12
N SER A 823 -23.12 63.69 23.84
CA SER A 823 -23.15 65.00 24.51
C SER A 823 -24.47 65.77 24.34
N SER A 824 -25.17 65.52 23.23
CA SER A 824 -26.51 66.09 22.96
C SER A 824 -27.56 65.71 24.01
N VAL A 825 -27.35 64.60 24.73
CA VAL A 825 -28.23 64.10 25.80
C VAL A 825 -27.55 64.21 27.16
N ILE A 826 -26.23 64.00 27.21
CA ILE A 826 -25.40 63.98 28.42
C ILE A 826 -24.28 65.02 28.29
N PRO A 827 -24.52 66.30 28.63
CA PRO A 827 -23.57 67.39 28.37
C PRO A 827 -22.18 67.19 28.98
N THR A 828 -22.09 66.44 30.09
CA THR A 828 -20.81 66.13 30.77
C THR A 828 -19.84 65.34 29.89
N ASN A 829 -20.34 64.55 28.94
CA ASN A 829 -19.51 63.72 28.06
C ASN A 829 -18.62 64.55 27.13
N LEU A 830 -19.02 65.79 26.80
CA LEU A 830 -18.21 66.67 25.96
C LEU A 830 -16.89 67.06 26.64
N ASN A 831 -16.93 67.35 27.94
CA ASN A 831 -15.71 67.59 28.73
C ASN A 831 -14.83 66.33 28.82
N MET A 832 -15.45 65.15 28.90
CA MET A 832 -14.72 63.89 28.91
C MET A 832 -14.03 63.62 27.57
N ALA A 833 -14.67 63.95 26.45
CA ALA A 833 -14.08 63.85 25.11
C ALA A 833 -12.81 64.73 24.99
N LEU A 834 -12.83 65.94 25.57
CA LEU A 834 -11.65 66.80 25.60
C LEU A 834 -10.53 66.23 26.51
N ARG A 835 -10.87 65.68 27.69
CA ARG A 835 -9.88 65.04 28.58
C ARG A 835 -9.22 63.80 27.98
N LEU A 836 -9.84 63.17 26.97
CA LEU A 836 -9.18 62.08 26.23
C LEU A 836 -7.87 62.54 25.57
N SER A 837 -7.74 63.83 25.21
CA SER A 837 -6.49 64.39 24.71
C SER A 837 -5.35 64.38 25.74
N GLU A 838 -5.67 64.53 27.04
CA GLU A 838 -4.71 64.42 28.14
C GLU A 838 -4.18 62.99 28.24
N ILE A 839 -5.07 62.00 28.10
CA ILE A 839 -4.73 60.57 28.14
C ILE A 839 -3.85 60.20 26.94
N VAL A 840 -4.19 60.66 25.74
CA VAL A 840 -3.40 60.41 24.53
C VAL A 840 -1.99 61.01 24.65
N ALA A 841 -1.87 62.19 25.27
CA ALA A 841 -0.61 62.90 25.49
C ALA A 841 0.16 62.44 26.75
N ASP A 842 -0.39 61.51 27.55
CA ASP A 842 0.24 61.07 28.79
C ASP A 842 1.56 60.32 28.52
N GLU A 843 2.66 60.80 29.12
CA GLU A 843 4.00 60.23 29.01
C GLU A 843 4.12 58.82 29.63
N ARG A 844 3.20 58.44 30.53
CA ARG A 844 3.18 57.10 31.13
C ARG A 844 2.83 56.04 30.11
N HIS A 845 1.82 56.32 29.28
CA HIS A 845 1.27 55.37 28.33
C HIS A 845 1.71 55.64 26.88
N LYS A 846 2.21 56.85 26.57
CA LYS A 846 2.77 57.22 25.27
C LYS A 846 1.88 56.84 24.08
N ILE A 847 0.57 56.95 24.25
CA ILE A 847 -0.43 56.55 23.25
C ILE A 847 -0.23 57.33 21.96
N TYR A 848 0.22 58.59 22.03
CA TYR A 848 0.54 59.42 20.88
C TYR A 848 1.54 58.79 19.89
N LEU A 849 2.41 57.87 20.33
CA LEU A 849 3.35 57.17 19.43
C LEU A 849 2.63 56.12 18.55
N GLU A 850 1.52 55.57 19.03
CA GLU A 850 0.75 54.55 18.32
C GLU A 850 -0.05 55.16 17.14
N PHE A 851 -0.21 56.49 17.10
CA PHE A 851 -0.82 57.22 15.98
C PHE A 851 0.13 57.46 14.80
N ILE A 852 1.43 57.18 14.97
CA ILE A 852 2.47 57.45 13.97
C ILE A 852 2.81 56.16 13.23
N GLN A 853 2.13 55.91 12.11
CA GLN A 853 2.40 54.75 11.26
C GLN A 853 3.59 55.02 10.32
N SER A 854 4.46 54.03 10.15
CA SER A 854 5.73 54.16 9.42
C SER A 854 5.59 54.52 7.93
N ASN A 855 4.45 54.21 7.29
CA ASN A 855 4.36 54.19 5.81
C ASN A 855 3.21 54.97 5.13
N SER A 856 2.26 55.63 5.81
CA SER A 856 1.29 56.44 5.02
C SER A 856 0.46 57.53 5.72
N GLN A 857 0.03 57.43 6.98
CA GLN A 857 -0.82 58.47 7.61
C GLN A 857 -0.54 58.72 9.09
N ASN A 858 -0.40 59.99 9.46
CA ASN A 858 -0.37 60.42 10.85
C ASN A 858 -1.81 60.68 11.32
N LEU A 859 -2.42 59.69 11.96
CA LEU A 859 -3.80 59.76 12.45
C LEU A 859 -3.98 60.77 13.59
N LEU A 860 -2.88 61.27 14.18
CA LEU A 860 -2.94 62.26 15.24
C LEU A 860 -3.50 63.59 14.72
N GLN A 861 -3.21 63.94 13.46
CA GLN A 861 -3.77 65.14 12.84
C GLN A 861 -5.30 65.05 12.75
N ASP A 862 -5.82 63.89 12.35
CA ASP A 862 -7.26 63.64 12.26
C ASP A 862 -7.91 63.67 13.65
N TYR A 863 -7.26 63.10 14.66
CA TYR A 863 -7.73 63.17 16.04
C TYR A 863 -7.80 64.62 16.54
N LEU A 864 -6.75 65.42 16.32
CA LEU A 864 -6.73 66.83 16.74
C LEU A 864 -7.81 67.68 16.04
N LEU A 865 -8.18 67.34 14.79
CA LEU A 865 -9.32 67.96 14.12
C LEU A 865 -10.64 67.64 14.83
N ARG A 866 -10.86 66.40 15.27
CA ARG A 866 -12.05 66.03 16.06
C ARG A 866 -12.07 66.68 17.44
N VAL A 867 -10.90 66.84 18.07
CA VAL A 867 -10.79 67.60 19.34
C VAL A 867 -11.17 69.05 19.12
N ARG A 868 -10.70 69.69 18.04
CA ARG A 868 -11.09 71.05 17.67
C ARG A 868 -12.61 71.19 17.48
N GLU A 869 -13.23 70.24 16.77
CA GLU A 869 -14.69 70.24 16.57
C GLU A 869 -15.44 70.14 17.90
N ALA A 870 -15.00 69.25 18.80
CA ALA A 870 -15.57 69.14 20.14
C ALA A 870 -15.39 70.42 20.97
N SER A 871 -14.22 71.07 20.88
CA SER A 871 -13.97 72.37 21.55
C SER A 871 -14.89 73.47 21.05
N LEU A 872 -15.15 73.53 19.74
CA LEU A 872 -16.07 74.51 19.15
C LEU A 872 -17.51 74.27 19.63
N LEU A 873 -17.96 73.01 19.66
CA LEU A 873 -19.27 72.65 20.21
C LEU A 873 -19.40 73.04 21.69
N LEU A 874 -18.35 72.87 22.49
CA LEU A 874 -18.38 73.25 23.91
C LEU A 874 -18.51 74.77 24.09
N LEU A 875 -17.81 75.56 23.27
CA LEU A 875 -17.90 77.02 23.27
C LEU A 875 -19.29 77.51 22.84
N ASP A 876 -19.90 76.88 21.83
CA ASP A 876 -21.27 77.19 21.39
C ASP A 876 -22.30 76.93 22.50
N HIS A 877 -22.03 75.98 23.39
CA HIS A 877 -22.84 75.67 24.57
C HIS A 877 -22.47 76.49 25.82
N GLY A 878 -21.56 77.46 25.71
CA GLY A 878 -21.16 78.36 26.79
C GLY A 878 -20.23 77.75 27.84
N GLY A 879 -19.61 76.59 27.55
CA GLY A 879 -18.61 75.96 28.40
C GLY A 879 -17.20 76.49 28.16
N ASP A 880 -16.32 76.38 29.15
CA ASP A 880 -14.90 76.71 29.02
C ASP A 880 -14.07 75.47 28.67
N VAL A 881 -13.31 75.56 27.58
CA VAL A 881 -12.46 74.51 27.00
C VAL A 881 -11.30 74.11 27.93
N PHE A 882 -10.95 74.98 28.89
CA PHE A 882 -9.89 74.73 29.86
C PHE A 882 -10.41 74.52 31.29
N GLU A 883 -11.73 74.50 31.50
CA GLU A 883 -12.29 74.25 32.81
C GLU A 883 -12.10 72.78 33.19
N LYS A 884 -11.45 72.53 34.33
CA LYS A 884 -11.35 71.18 34.88
C LYS A 884 -12.75 70.71 35.27
N ALA A 885 -13.35 69.83 34.48
CA ALA A 885 -14.54 69.12 34.89
C ALA A 885 -14.25 68.35 36.19
N THR A 886 -14.94 68.73 37.27
CA THR A 886 -14.95 67.99 38.52
C THR A 886 -15.61 66.64 38.30
N GLU A 887 -14.85 65.55 38.39
CA GLU A 887 -15.41 64.20 38.57
C GLU A 887 -16.27 64.22 39.84
N SER A 888 -17.56 63.92 39.71
CA SER A 888 -18.46 63.68 40.84
C SER A 888 -18.41 62.22 41.24
#